data_AF-G1LMD0-F1
#
_entry.id   AF-G1LMD0-F1
#
_cell.length_a   1.000
_cell.length_b   1.000
_cell.length_c   1.000
_cell.angle_alpha   90.00
_cell.angle_beta   90.00
_cell.angle_gamma   90.00
#
_symmetry.space_group_name_H-M   'P 1'
#
loop_
_entity.id
_entity.type
_entity.pdbx_description
1 polymer ?
#
loop_
_entity_poly.entity_id
_entity_poly.type
_entity_poly.pdbx_seq_one_letter_code
_entity_poly.pdbx_strand_id
1 'polypeptide(L)'
;MAHLLGSQSCMDSLRKDLTDLQGAIVDVFSRAGPVRFPSWKFPDRVACDLDMVALLEHYDHVPGDPEFTQLSHAVLLELVIDRLLLLLQSCTSYLENLGSEQTVPPTRAVGPCMSVGLTVRRFWNSLLRLGVIYQQAAPQERVNQGESLTSKPTAKGEPARSPEFVTAKFLKPPSLTPGLPQTCQELDSLPVRVSPQCPARTAKNSRSIHSQTVETALVPCDACTSVQGSLREVGKVLISLCQSQNLPSSLCQFQQLVQDSMGLRPLPAATMGHWAAEQSKDLTRLSKHVGALTQLVGPLRAQLEEAEGQKEGLKQQVGQLEQALQQEQGKQRRQADEAARQLAECERHKQQLRTETRDLKTKVATLEGELKQQQESMQAVETKARQLQEEAERGAEAERQVRQLEGQVRLLTGQLDGASQQIRWASTELDKEKARVDSMVRHQESLQSKQRALLQQLDRLDQEHEELRGSLDEAEAQRAEAEEQLQSVQSERKQGQSQLLAQQELLQSLQREKQGLEQATTDLQLTVSELERELVELRERERLLVAFPDLHRPIEAQIPSSSNVTDDMERQVQANDIRIQVLQEENGRLRSMLSKIREAAQQGSLKLIPQDQLWAPPSKGIQGSVPLAQAQKASPGPLGRRHLPSSRTASAGRTLPCQLQASPPQQSCSQPGRSSLENMTHSTNCAQNPIRALARLRRRLSPGQGQASPAYQPQERPM
;
A
#
# COMPACT_ATOMS: atom_id res chain seq x y z
N MET A 1 -11.52 -4.51 -4.45
CA MET A 1 -12.63 -4.45 -5.44
C MET A 1 -12.66 -3.11 -6.15
N ALA A 2 -13.19 -2.02 -5.57
CA ALA A 2 -13.48 -0.77 -6.29
C ALA A 2 -12.29 -0.13 -7.04
N HIS A 3 -11.05 -0.29 -6.55
CA HIS A 3 -9.84 0.36 -7.12
C HIS A 3 -9.38 -0.16 -8.50
N LEU A 4 -10.06 -1.15 -9.09
CA LEU A 4 -9.71 -1.69 -10.41
C LEU A 4 -10.60 -1.15 -11.56
N LEU A 5 -11.75 -0.55 -11.23
CA LEU A 5 -12.70 -0.02 -12.21
C LEU A 5 -12.09 1.17 -12.97
N GLY A 6 -12.04 1.07 -14.29
CA GLY A 6 -11.47 2.09 -15.17
C GLY A 6 -9.95 2.04 -15.38
N SER A 7 -9.26 1.01 -14.87
CA SER A 7 -7.82 0.83 -15.13
C SER A 7 -7.54 0.55 -16.62
N GLN A 8 -6.58 1.28 -17.23
CA GLN A 8 -6.21 1.18 -18.65
C GLN A 8 -5.98 -0.27 -19.11
N SER A 9 -5.13 -1.02 -18.42
CA SER A 9 -4.82 -2.41 -18.80
C SER A 9 -6.02 -3.36 -18.76
N CYS A 10 -7.03 -3.08 -17.93
CA CYS A 10 -8.27 -3.85 -17.93
C CYS A 10 -9.23 -3.38 -19.02
N MET A 11 -9.25 -2.07 -19.34
CA MET A 11 -9.95 -1.55 -20.53
C MET A 11 -9.39 -2.22 -21.80
N ASP A 12 -8.07 -2.24 -21.97
CA ASP A 12 -7.40 -2.82 -23.14
C ASP A 12 -7.69 -4.32 -23.29
N SER A 13 -7.68 -5.07 -22.17
CA SER A 13 -8.11 -6.47 -22.17
C SER A 13 -9.55 -6.60 -22.66
N LEU A 14 -10.50 -5.88 -22.06
CA LEU A 14 -11.92 -5.97 -22.44
C LEU A 14 -12.17 -5.58 -23.90
N ARG A 15 -11.44 -4.58 -24.43
CA ARG A 15 -11.49 -4.17 -25.85
C ARG A 15 -11.01 -5.29 -26.77
N LYS A 16 -9.93 -5.99 -26.37
CA LYS A 16 -9.43 -7.16 -27.09
C LYS A 16 -10.40 -8.34 -26.97
N ASP A 17 -10.87 -8.68 -25.78
CA ASP A 17 -11.80 -9.78 -25.52
C ASP A 17 -13.10 -9.61 -26.34
N LEU A 18 -13.61 -8.37 -26.46
CA LEU A 18 -14.74 -8.03 -27.33
C LEU A 18 -14.44 -8.21 -28.83
N THR A 19 -13.22 -7.90 -29.26
CA THR A 19 -12.78 -8.07 -30.66
C THR A 19 -12.64 -9.54 -31.01
N ASP A 20 -12.01 -10.33 -30.13
CA ASP A 20 -11.83 -11.78 -30.29
C ASP A 20 -13.20 -12.50 -30.27
N LEU A 21 -14.12 -12.10 -29.37
CA LEU A 21 -15.50 -12.60 -29.34
C LEU A 21 -16.30 -12.23 -30.60
N GLN A 22 -16.15 -10.99 -31.09
CA GLN A 22 -16.79 -10.57 -32.35
C GLN A 22 -16.27 -11.37 -33.54
N GLY A 23 -14.97 -11.69 -33.59
CA GLY A 23 -14.38 -12.60 -34.57
C GLY A 23 -14.98 -14.00 -34.53
N ALA A 24 -15.13 -14.58 -33.33
CA ALA A 24 -15.77 -15.88 -33.13
C ALA A 24 -17.25 -15.90 -33.58
N ILE A 25 -18.01 -14.83 -33.30
CA ILE A 25 -19.39 -14.68 -33.78
C ILE A 25 -19.44 -14.63 -35.31
N VAL A 26 -18.48 -13.96 -35.97
CA VAL A 26 -18.42 -13.89 -37.44
C VAL A 26 -18.10 -15.25 -38.07
N ASP A 27 -17.20 -16.07 -37.51
CA ASP A 27 -16.98 -17.45 -38.01
C ASP A 27 -18.26 -18.29 -37.88
N VAL A 28 -18.95 -18.24 -36.73
CA VAL A 28 -20.23 -18.96 -36.54
C VAL A 28 -21.29 -18.46 -37.52
N PHE A 29 -21.43 -17.14 -37.72
CA PHE A 29 -22.35 -16.55 -38.70
C PHE A 29 -22.04 -16.97 -40.13
N SER A 30 -20.77 -17.18 -40.49
CA SER A 30 -20.40 -17.66 -41.84
C SER A 30 -20.97 -19.05 -42.18
N ARG A 31 -21.30 -19.85 -41.14
CA ARG A 31 -21.80 -21.22 -41.26
C ARG A 31 -23.28 -21.38 -40.89
N ALA A 32 -23.77 -20.54 -39.98
CA ALA A 32 -25.13 -20.61 -39.42
C ALA A 32 -26.09 -19.54 -39.99
N GLY A 33 -25.56 -18.47 -40.58
CA GLY A 33 -26.26 -17.23 -40.82
C GLY A 33 -26.35 -16.34 -39.57
N PRO A 34 -26.65 -15.04 -39.72
CA PRO A 34 -26.78 -14.11 -38.59
C PRO A 34 -28.10 -14.34 -37.84
N VAL A 35 -28.03 -14.53 -36.51
CA VAL A 35 -29.22 -14.71 -35.67
C VAL A 35 -29.69 -13.40 -35.05
N ARG A 36 -31.00 -13.13 -35.15
CA ARG A 36 -31.62 -11.87 -34.70
C ARG A 36 -32.23 -11.99 -33.31
N PHE A 37 -31.42 -11.76 -32.29
CA PHE A 37 -31.85 -11.60 -30.90
C PHE A 37 -31.68 -10.16 -30.43
N PRO A 38 -32.48 -9.67 -29.45
CA PRO A 38 -32.25 -8.38 -28.82
C PRO A 38 -30.87 -8.33 -28.15
N SER A 39 -30.20 -7.18 -28.20
CA SER A 39 -28.97 -6.96 -27.43
C SER A 39 -29.26 -6.94 -25.92
N TRP A 40 -28.36 -7.54 -25.17
CA TRP A 40 -28.32 -7.47 -23.71
C TRP A 40 -27.97 -6.05 -23.24
N LYS A 41 -26.99 -5.41 -23.89
CA LYS A 41 -26.53 -4.05 -23.55
C LYS A 41 -27.51 -2.96 -24.00
N PHE A 42 -28.11 -3.12 -25.17
CA PHE A 42 -28.99 -2.17 -25.85
C PHE A 42 -30.30 -2.87 -26.28
N PRO A 43 -31.26 -3.14 -25.37
CA PRO A 43 -32.46 -3.93 -25.70
C PRO A 43 -33.38 -3.32 -26.77
N ASP A 44 -33.16 -2.07 -27.14
CA ASP A 44 -33.74 -1.37 -28.29
C ASP A 44 -33.17 -1.80 -29.66
N ARG A 45 -32.09 -2.59 -29.67
CA ARG A 45 -31.32 -2.98 -30.86
C ARG A 45 -31.20 -4.49 -31.00
N VAL A 46 -30.98 -4.95 -32.23
CA VAL A 46 -30.65 -6.35 -32.51
C VAL A 46 -29.15 -6.56 -32.30
N ALA A 47 -28.77 -7.61 -31.59
CA ALA A 47 -27.38 -7.87 -31.19
C ALA A 47 -26.44 -8.08 -32.39
N CYS A 48 -26.89 -8.75 -33.45
CA CYS A 48 -26.11 -8.95 -34.67
C CYS A 48 -25.89 -7.66 -35.48
N ASP A 49 -26.74 -6.65 -35.28
CA ASP A 49 -26.72 -5.38 -36.02
C ASP A 49 -26.01 -4.26 -35.22
N LEU A 50 -25.31 -4.60 -34.14
CA LEU A 50 -24.48 -3.66 -33.37
C LEU A 50 -23.12 -3.43 -34.05
N ASP A 51 -22.86 -2.17 -34.39
CA ASP A 51 -21.55 -1.69 -34.84
C ASP A 51 -20.55 -1.71 -33.67
N MET A 52 -19.82 -2.82 -33.57
CA MET A 52 -18.77 -3.00 -32.55
C MET A 52 -17.57 -2.09 -32.77
N VAL A 53 -17.32 -1.58 -33.99
CA VAL A 53 -16.21 -0.66 -34.26
C VAL A 53 -16.54 0.70 -33.64
N ALA A 54 -17.69 1.29 -33.99
CA ALA A 54 -18.14 2.55 -33.41
C ALA A 54 -18.35 2.48 -31.89
N LEU A 55 -18.78 1.33 -31.35
CA LEU A 55 -18.89 1.12 -29.90
C LEU A 55 -17.52 1.07 -29.21
N LEU A 56 -16.51 0.42 -29.80
CA LEU A 56 -15.15 0.40 -29.26
C LEU A 56 -14.46 1.76 -29.44
N GLU A 57 -14.67 2.48 -30.52
CA GLU A 57 -14.18 3.86 -30.67
C GLU A 57 -14.81 4.81 -29.63
N HIS A 58 -16.09 4.61 -29.27
CA HIS A 58 -16.76 5.47 -28.31
C HIS A 58 -16.42 5.17 -26.83
N TYR A 59 -16.24 3.90 -26.44
CA TYR A 59 -16.02 3.49 -25.05
C TYR A 59 -14.56 3.11 -24.77
N ASP A 60 -13.67 4.12 -24.75
CA ASP A 60 -12.25 3.96 -24.42
C ASP A 60 -11.87 4.53 -23.03
N HIS A 61 -10.61 4.35 -22.62
CA HIS A 61 -10.02 5.00 -21.46
C HIS A 61 -9.71 6.48 -21.76
N VAL A 62 -10.15 7.40 -20.91
CA VAL A 62 -9.93 8.85 -21.06
C VAL A 62 -9.11 9.36 -19.87
N PRO A 63 -7.80 9.61 -20.04
CA PRO A 63 -6.96 10.06 -18.93
C PRO A 63 -7.37 11.46 -18.48
N GLY A 64 -7.86 11.56 -17.25
CA GLY A 64 -8.41 12.79 -16.67
C GLY A 64 -9.92 12.78 -16.42
N ASP A 65 -10.67 11.85 -17.03
CA ASP A 65 -12.10 11.64 -16.72
C ASP A 65 -12.33 10.24 -16.12
N PRO A 66 -12.31 10.11 -14.78
CA PRO A 66 -12.55 8.83 -14.11
C PRO A 66 -14.02 8.41 -14.14
N GLU A 67 -14.98 9.35 -14.26
CA GLU A 67 -16.41 9.01 -14.30
C GLU A 67 -16.78 8.39 -15.66
N PHE A 68 -16.35 9.02 -16.77
CA PHE A 68 -16.49 8.46 -18.10
C PHE A 68 -15.71 7.15 -18.24
N THR A 69 -14.48 7.08 -17.75
CA THR A 69 -13.65 5.86 -17.86
C THR A 69 -14.26 4.69 -17.07
N GLN A 70 -14.85 4.93 -15.88
CA GLN A 70 -15.59 3.89 -15.15
C GLN A 70 -16.90 3.50 -15.84
N LEU A 71 -17.61 4.44 -16.48
CA LEU A 71 -18.78 4.16 -17.29
C LEU A 71 -18.41 3.29 -18.52
N SER A 72 -17.37 3.65 -19.26
CA SER A 72 -16.86 2.86 -20.39
C SER A 72 -16.47 1.46 -19.94
N HIS A 73 -15.75 1.30 -18.82
CA HIS A 73 -15.41 0.00 -18.25
C HIS A 73 -16.65 -0.88 -17.97
N ALA A 74 -17.69 -0.30 -17.36
CA ALA A 74 -18.96 -1.00 -17.12
C ALA A 74 -19.71 -1.32 -18.43
N VAL A 75 -19.65 -0.46 -19.44
CA VAL A 75 -20.26 -0.71 -20.75
C VAL A 75 -19.54 -1.82 -21.50
N LEU A 76 -18.20 -1.87 -21.48
CA LEU A 76 -17.42 -2.95 -22.10
C LEU A 76 -17.69 -4.30 -21.43
N LEU A 77 -17.78 -4.37 -20.09
CA LEU A 77 -18.17 -5.59 -19.37
C LEU A 77 -19.56 -6.09 -19.77
N GLU A 78 -20.55 -5.20 -19.84
CA GLU A 78 -21.91 -5.54 -20.28
C GLU A 78 -21.95 -5.93 -21.77
N LEU A 79 -21.05 -5.39 -22.60
CA LEU A 79 -20.87 -5.83 -23.99
C LEU A 79 -20.21 -7.21 -24.07
N VAL A 80 -19.32 -7.61 -23.15
CA VAL A 80 -18.75 -8.96 -23.13
C VAL A 80 -19.86 -9.99 -22.84
N ILE A 81 -20.76 -9.68 -21.91
CA ILE A 81 -21.97 -10.49 -21.65
C ILE A 81 -22.86 -10.55 -22.91
N ASP A 82 -23.07 -9.41 -23.58
CA ASP A 82 -23.84 -9.32 -24.83
C ASP A 82 -23.26 -10.20 -25.96
N ARG A 83 -21.96 -10.08 -26.24
CA ARG A 83 -21.27 -10.90 -27.25
C ARG A 83 -21.30 -12.39 -26.89
N LEU A 84 -21.05 -12.76 -25.62
CA LEU A 84 -21.13 -14.15 -25.16
C LEU A 84 -22.54 -14.75 -25.30
N LEU A 85 -23.58 -13.98 -24.99
CA LEU A 85 -24.97 -14.39 -25.19
C LEU A 85 -25.30 -14.57 -26.67
N LEU A 86 -24.89 -13.63 -27.52
CA LEU A 86 -25.06 -13.74 -28.97
C LEU A 86 -24.32 -14.97 -29.53
N LEU A 87 -23.08 -15.22 -29.11
CA LEU A 87 -22.32 -16.40 -29.51
C LEU A 87 -23.02 -17.71 -29.11
N LEU A 88 -23.49 -17.82 -27.85
CA LEU A 88 -24.25 -18.98 -27.39
C LEU A 88 -25.56 -19.17 -28.17
N GLN A 89 -26.28 -18.09 -28.49
CA GLN A 89 -27.51 -18.12 -29.30
C GLN A 89 -27.22 -18.54 -30.75
N SER A 90 -26.12 -18.06 -31.32
CA SER A 90 -25.64 -18.42 -32.66
C SER A 90 -25.29 -19.90 -32.74
N CYS A 91 -24.48 -20.39 -31.80
CA CYS A 91 -24.13 -21.81 -31.69
C CYS A 91 -25.37 -22.67 -31.40
N THR A 92 -26.34 -22.19 -30.61
CA THR A 92 -27.61 -22.90 -30.40
C THR A 92 -28.38 -23.06 -31.72
N SER A 93 -28.47 -22.01 -32.53
CA SER A 93 -29.14 -22.08 -33.84
C SER A 93 -28.37 -22.97 -34.81
N TYR A 94 -27.04 -22.96 -34.79
CA TYR A 94 -26.21 -23.84 -35.60
C TYR A 94 -26.43 -25.32 -35.24
N LEU A 95 -26.46 -25.65 -33.94
CA LEU A 95 -26.74 -27.00 -33.44
C LEU A 95 -28.18 -27.46 -33.75
N GLU A 96 -29.17 -26.56 -33.65
CA GLU A 96 -30.57 -26.86 -34.02
C GLU A 96 -30.73 -27.08 -35.54
N ASN A 97 -29.98 -26.35 -36.37
CA ASN A 97 -29.93 -26.56 -37.82
C ASN A 97 -29.24 -27.89 -38.18
N LEU A 98 -28.11 -28.23 -37.54
CA LEU A 98 -27.40 -29.50 -37.75
C LEU A 98 -28.23 -30.74 -37.36
N GLY A 99 -29.16 -30.60 -36.41
CA GLY A 99 -30.04 -31.68 -35.96
C GLY A 99 -31.33 -31.86 -36.76
N SER A 100 -31.53 -31.11 -37.86
CA SER A 100 -32.82 -31.05 -38.57
C SER A 100 -32.65 -31.14 -40.10
N GLU A 101 -32.93 -32.29 -40.72
CA GLU A 101 -32.94 -32.46 -42.19
C GLU A 101 -34.18 -31.81 -42.87
N GLN A 102 -34.60 -30.62 -42.42
CA GLN A 102 -35.78 -29.94 -42.95
C GLN A 102 -35.41 -28.54 -43.45
N THR A 103 -35.56 -28.36 -44.76
CA THR A 103 -35.32 -27.08 -45.44
C THR A 103 -36.33 -26.01 -44.98
N VAL A 104 -35.85 -24.76 -44.94
CA VAL A 104 -36.55 -23.54 -44.47
C VAL A 104 -36.67 -23.44 -42.93
N PRO A 105 -35.92 -22.54 -42.27
CA PRO A 105 -36.09 -22.29 -40.84
C PRO A 105 -37.41 -21.52 -40.58
N PRO A 106 -38.21 -21.90 -39.57
CA PRO A 106 -39.43 -21.18 -39.24
C PRO A 106 -39.11 -19.82 -38.61
N THR A 107 -39.72 -18.74 -39.12
CA THR A 107 -39.56 -17.36 -38.65
C THR A 107 -40.24 -17.14 -37.29
N ARG A 108 -39.74 -17.82 -36.25
CA ARG A 108 -40.33 -17.80 -34.91
C ARG A 108 -39.99 -16.49 -34.21
N ALA A 109 -40.99 -15.66 -33.96
CA ALA A 109 -40.83 -14.38 -33.27
C ALA A 109 -40.09 -14.58 -31.93
N VAL A 110 -38.96 -13.90 -31.79
CA VAL A 110 -38.11 -13.99 -30.59
C VAL A 110 -38.79 -13.23 -29.45
N GLY A 111 -39.15 -13.95 -28.39
CA GLY A 111 -39.73 -13.36 -27.19
C GLY A 111 -38.75 -12.42 -26.46
N PRO A 112 -39.25 -11.43 -25.71
CA PRO A 112 -38.41 -10.43 -25.06
C PRO A 112 -37.46 -11.06 -24.04
N CYS A 113 -36.19 -10.67 -24.10
CA CYS A 113 -35.15 -10.89 -23.09
C CYS A 113 -35.02 -12.34 -22.57
N MET A 114 -34.49 -13.23 -23.40
CA MET A 114 -34.00 -14.54 -22.95
C MET A 114 -32.94 -14.37 -21.85
N SER A 115 -33.24 -14.77 -20.62
CA SER A 115 -32.28 -14.67 -19.51
C SER A 115 -31.03 -15.53 -19.75
N VAL A 116 -29.91 -15.14 -19.14
CA VAL A 116 -28.62 -15.85 -19.28
C VAL A 116 -28.77 -17.36 -19.03
N GLY A 117 -29.44 -17.73 -17.94
CA GLY A 117 -29.68 -19.13 -17.57
C GLY A 117 -30.56 -19.89 -18.58
N LEU A 118 -31.55 -19.23 -19.21
CA LEU A 118 -32.37 -19.88 -20.26
C LEU A 118 -31.58 -20.03 -21.56
N THR A 119 -30.73 -19.05 -21.92
CA THR A 119 -29.85 -19.13 -23.09
C THR A 119 -28.85 -20.27 -22.94
N VAL A 120 -28.12 -20.34 -21.81
CA VAL A 120 -27.16 -21.42 -21.51
C VAL A 120 -27.85 -22.79 -21.45
N ARG A 121 -29.03 -22.89 -20.81
CA ARG A 121 -29.79 -24.14 -20.74
C ARG A 121 -30.27 -24.61 -22.13
N ARG A 122 -30.66 -23.70 -23.03
CA ARG A 122 -31.04 -24.07 -24.40
C ARG A 122 -29.84 -24.57 -25.19
N PHE A 123 -28.71 -23.85 -25.15
CA PHE A 123 -27.45 -24.28 -25.76
C PHE A 123 -27.05 -25.69 -25.31
N TRP A 124 -27.02 -25.95 -24.00
CA TRP A 124 -26.66 -27.25 -23.44
C TRP A 124 -27.65 -28.36 -23.85
N ASN A 125 -28.96 -28.07 -23.86
CA ASN A 125 -29.96 -29.03 -24.34
C ASN A 125 -29.77 -29.38 -25.83
N SER A 126 -29.42 -28.42 -26.67
CA SER A 126 -29.16 -28.66 -28.11
C SER A 126 -27.85 -29.42 -28.34
N LEU A 127 -26.82 -29.15 -27.54
CA LEU A 127 -25.56 -29.91 -27.55
C LEU A 127 -25.78 -31.37 -27.12
N LEU A 128 -26.55 -31.61 -26.06
CA LEU A 128 -26.93 -32.97 -25.62
C LEU A 128 -27.74 -33.72 -26.69
N ARG A 129 -28.66 -33.03 -27.38
CA ARG A 129 -29.42 -33.62 -28.50
C ARG A 129 -28.51 -34.05 -29.65
N LEU A 130 -27.55 -33.22 -30.06
CA LEU A 130 -26.58 -33.59 -31.09
C LEU A 130 -25.71 -34.77 -30.64
N GLY A 131 -25.30 -34.82 -29.36
CA GLY A 131 -24.59 -35.96 -28.79
C GLY A 131 -25.38 -37.27 -28.88
N VAL A 132 -26.69 -37.25 -28.60
CA VAL A 132 -27.56 -38.42 -28.75
C VAL A 132 -27.68 -38.85 -30.22
N ILE A 133 -27.79 -37.91 -31.16
CA ILE A 133 -27.83 -38.19 -32.60
C ILE A 133 -26.52 -38.87 -33.05
N TYR A 134 -25.36 -38.31 -32.67
CA TYR A 134 -24.05 -38.90 -32.94
C TYR A 134 -23.88 -40.30 -32.34
N GLN A 135 -24.40 -40.53 -31.13
CA GLN A 135 -24.32 -41.82 -30.45
C GLN A 135 -25.24 -42.89 -31.08
N GLN A 136 -26.35 -42.48 -31.71
CA GLN A 136 -27.23 -43.37 -32.47
C GLN A 136 -26.70 -43.70 -33.88
N ALA A 137 -25.84 -42.84 -34.44
CA ALA A 137 -25.25 -43.02 -35.77
C ALA A 137 -24.06 -44.01 -35.82
N ALA A 138 -23.68 -44.63 -34.70
CA ALA A 138 -22.42 -45.39 -34.58
C ALA A 138 -22.59 -46.89 -34.24
N PRO A 139 -22.89 -47.77 -35.22
CA PRO A 139 -22.83 -49.22 -35.06
C PRO A 139 -21.42 -49.79 -35.38
N GLN A 140 -20.89 -50.58 -34.45
CA GLN A 140 -19.70 -51.45 -34.57
C GLN A 140 -18.38 -50.85 -35.11
N GLU A 141 -17.42 -50.65 -34.20
CA GLU A 141 -16.11 -51.30 -34.37
C GLU A 141 -15.50 -51.67 -33.00
N ARG A 142 -15.57 -52.96 -32.63
CA ARG A 142 -14.94 -53.56 -31.43
C ARG A 142 -14.75 -55.07 -31.62
N VAL A 143 -13.74 -55.49 -32.39
CA VAL A 143 -13.20 -56.85 -32.33
C VAL A 143 -11.67 -56.81 -32.43
N ASN A 144 -11.01 -57.23 -31.35
CA ASN A 144 -9.67 -57.82 -31.23
C ASN A 144 -8.58 -57.41 -32.24
N GLN A 145 -7.54 -56.71 -31.75
CA GLN A 145 -6.18 -56.84 -32.30
C GLN A 145 -5.38 -57.81 -31.43
N GLY A 146 -4.89 -58.89 -32.03
CA GLY A 146 -4.03 -59.88 -31.40
C GLY A 146 -3.64 -60.98 -32.40
N GLU A 147 -2.38 -61.42 -32.33
CA GLU A 147 -1.85 -62.67 -32.93
C GLU A 147 -1.87 -62.83 -34.48
N SER A 148 -0.82 -62.28 -35.10
CA SER A 148 0.16 -62.98 -35.96
C SER A 148 -0.23 -63.97 -37.10
N LEU A 149 0.58 -63.89 -38.17
CA LEU A 149 0.88 -64.87 -39.23
C LEU A 149 0.00 -65.00 -40.51
N THR A 150 0.71 -64.75 -41.62
CA THR A 150 0.72 -65.48 -42.93
C THR A 150 -0.26 -65.18 -44.08
N SER A 151 0.31 -65.36 -45.29
CA SER A 151 -0.26 -65.46 -46.65
C SER A 151 -0.89 -64.22 -47.33
N LYS A 152 -0.37 -63.90 -48.53
CA LYS A 152 -1.02 -63.08 -49.56
C LYS A 152 -2.23 -63.85 -50.15
N PRO A 153 -3.24 -63.18 -50.74
CA PRO A 153 -3.22 -63.05 -52.21
C PRO A 153 -3.82 -61.77 -52.84
N THR A 154 -3.16 -61.30 -53.90
CA THR A 154 -3.74 -60.94 -55.23
C THR A 154 -4.67 -59.71 -55.45
N ALA A 155 -4.03 -58.64 -55.97
CA ALA A 155 -4.41 -57.82 -57.15
C ALA A 155 -5.50 -56.71 -57.11
N LYS A 156 -5.37 -55.79 -58.10
CA LYS A 156 -6.17 -54.57 -58.42
C LYS A 156 -5.98 -53.40 -57.42
N GLY A 157 -5.71 -52.15 -57.81
CA GLY A 157 -5.54 -51.51 -59.14
C GLY A 157 -6.87 -51.10 -59.77
N GLU A 158 -7.18 -49.83 -60.06
CA GLU A 158 -6.45 -48.54 -59.98
C GLU A 158 -7.41 -47.39 -59.60
N PRO A 159 -6.92 -46.19 -59.19
CA PRO A 159 -7.79 -45.03 -58.96
C PRO A 159 -8.16 -44.32 -60.28
N ALA A 160 -9.44 -44.38 -60.67
CA ALA A 160 -9.94 -43.68 -61.86
C ALA A 160 -10.12 -42.16 -61.61
N ARG A 161 -9.65 -41.33 -62.54
CA ARG A 161 -10.02 -39.91 -62.65
C ARG A 161 -11.09 -39.70 -63.75
N SER A 162 -11.66 -38.49 -63.74
CA SER A 162 -12.82 -38.03 -64.52
C SER A 162 -12.65 -38.03 -66.06
N PRO A 163 -13.75 -37.94 -66.84
CA PRO A 163 -13.79 -38.34 -68.26
C PRO A 163 -13.88 -37.17 -69.26
N GLU A 164 -13.64 -37.47 -70.55
CA GLU A 164 -14.22 -36.86 -71.76
C GLU A 164 -13.83 -37.76 -72.97
N PHE A 165 -14.70 -38.41 -73.77
CA PHE A 165 -15.82 -38.02 -74.66
C PHE A 165 -15.44 -37.85 -76.17
N VAL A 166 -16.36 -38.28 -77.06
CA VAL A 166 -16.46 -38.01 -78.53
C VAL A 166 -15.80 -38.99 -79.56
N THR A 167 -16.54 -40.08 -79.84
CA THR A 167 -16.80 -40.74 -81.16
C THR A 167 -15.71 -41.30 -82.10
N ALA A 168 -16.00 -42.45 -82.71
CA ALA A 168 -15.26 -43.06 -83.83
C ALA A 168 -16.15 -43.36 -85.07
N LYS A 169 -15.55 -43.33 -86.28
CA LYS A 169 -16.08 -43.73 -87.62
C LYS A 169 -14.86 -43.92 -88.57
N PHE A 170 -14.79 -44.79 -89.60
CA PHE A 170 -15.52 -46.02 -90.00
C PHE A 170 -14.79 -46.65 -91.25
N LEU A 171 -14.76 -48.00 -91.41
CA LEU A 171 -14.45 -48.76 -92.67
C LEU A 171 -12.99 -48.66 -93.23
N LYS A 172 -12.42 -49.53 -94.10
CA LYS A 172 -12.77 -50.84 -94.73
C LYS A 172 -11.49 -51.57 -95.30
N PRO A 173 -11.44 -52.92 -95.43
CA PRO A 173 -10.40 -53.70 -96.16
C PRO A 173 -10.85 -54.13 -97.59
N PRO A 174 -9.96 -54.66 -98.47
CA PRO A 174 -9.64 -56.11 -98.63
C PRO A 174 -8.10 -56.34 -98.85
N SER A 175 -7.48 -57.38 -99.46
CA SER A 175 -7.84 -58.59 -100.28
C SER A 175 -6.77 -59.74 -100.16
N LEU A 176 -6.67 -60.70 -101.11
CA LEU A 176 -5.77 -61.89 -101.07
C LEU A 176 -5.34 -62.44 -102.46
N THR A 177 -4.21 -63.19 -102.51
CA THR A 177 -3.79 -64.24 -103.52
C THR A 177 -3.52 -63.85 -105.01
N PRO A 178 -2.91 -64.71 -105.87
CA PRO A 178 -1.83 -65.74 -105.71
C PRO A 178 -0.72 -65.68 -106.83
N GLY A 179 0.23 -66.63 -106.90
CA GLY A 179 1.12 -66.80 -108.10
C GLY A 179 2.18 -67.93 -108.13
N LEU A 180 2.25 -68.63 -109.28
CA LEU A 180 3.30 -69.51 -109.89
C LEU A 180 3.09 -69.42 -111.43
N PRO A 181 3.96 -69.81 -112.42
CA PRO A 181 4.77 -71.06 -112.54
C PRO A 181 6.09 -70.99 -113.42
N GLN A 182 6.67 -72.16 -113.80
CA GLN A 182 7.41 -72.47 -115.09
C GLN A 182 8.75 -71.74 -115.43
N THR A 183 9.74 -72.17 -116.27
CA THR A 183 10.20 -73.42 -117.01
C THR A 183 11.70 -73.21 -117.46
N CYS A 184 12.47 -73.95 -118.31
CA CYS A 184 12.36 -75.15 -119.19
C CYS A 184 13.77 -75.71 -119.60
N GLN A 185 13.83 -76.93 -120.19
CA GLN A 185 14.82 -77.45 -121.21
C GLN A 185 16.35 -77.44 -120.85
N GLU A 186 17.32 -78.04 -121.57
CA GLU A 186 17.47 -78.97 -122.74
C GLU A 186 18.81 -79.75 -122.53
N LEU A 187 18.98 -81.07 -122.75
CA LEU A 187 19.17 -81.88 -124.00
C LEU A 187 20.54 -81.76 -124.73
N ASP A 188 20.94 -82.87 -125.38
CA ASP A 188 22.12 -83.12 -126.24
C ASP A 188 23.51 -83.18 -125.56
N SER A 189 24.46 -84.04 -125.97
CA SER A 189 24.83 -84.35 -127.36
C SER A 189 25.33 -85.78 -127.68
N LEU A 190 24.76 -86.35 -128.75
CA LEU A 190 25.37 -87.10 -129.87
C LEU A 190 26.25 -88.38 -129.67
N PRO A 191 26.02 -89.45 -130.47
CA PRO A 191 26.86 -90.65 -130.51
C PRO A 191 27.93 -90.62 -131.64
N VAL A 192 29.12 -91.19 -131.37
CA VAL A 192 30.16 -91.39 -132.41
C VAL A 192 29.95 -92.73 -133.12
N ARG A 193 29.46 -92.70 -134.36
CA ARG A 193 29.62 -93.81 -135.31
C ARG A 193 31.06 -93.83 -135.84
N VAL A 194 31.69 -95.00 -135.87
CA VAL A 194 32.82 -95.29 -136.77
C VAL A 194 32.37 -96.35 -137.76
N SER A 195 31.99 -95.92 -138.98
CA SER A 195 31.83 -96.82 -140.12
C SER A 195 33.19 -97.12 -140.77
N PRO A 196 33.36 -98.28 -141.43
CA PRO A 196 34.67 -98.75 -141.85
C PRO A 196 35.23 -97.97 -143.05
N GLN A 197 36.46 -97.49 -142.94
CA GLN A 197 37.28 -97.14 -144.09
C GLN A 197 38.20 -98.32 -144.45
N CYS A 198 37.74 -99.17 -145.37
CA CYS A 198 38.63 -100.05 -146.11
C CYS A 198 39.39 -99.20 -147.15
N PRO A 199 40.74 -99.15 -147.13
CA PRO A 199 41.49 -98.56 -148.24
C PRO A 199 41.34 -99.48 -149.46
N ALA A 200 40.47 -99.09 -150.39
CA ALA A 200 40.20 -99.85 -151.61
C ALA A 200 41.39 -99.80 -152.58
N ARG A 201 42.43 -100.59 -152.30
CA ARG A 201 43.58 -100.73 -153.20
C ARG A 201 43.23 -101.70 -154.33
N THR A 202 43.17 -101.14 -155.54
CA THR A 202 42.81 -101.81 -156.80
C THR A 202 43.83 -102.88 -157.21
N ALA A 203 43.74 -104.06 -156.58
CA ALA A 203 44.39 -105.28 -157.06
C ALA A 203 43.57 -105.87 -158.21
N LYS A 204 44.21 -106.05 -159.38
CA LYS A 204 43.57 -106.38 -160.65
C LYS A 204 42.66 -107.61 -160.57
N ASN A 205 41.50 -107.51 -161.21
CA ASN A 205 40.57 -108.62 -161.45
C ASN A 205 41.20 -109.62 -162.45
N SER A 206 42.13 -110.44 -161.97
CA SER A 206 42.77 -111.51 -162.74
C SER A 206 41.79 -112.67 -162.94
N ARG A 207 40.89 -112.52 -163.92
CA ARG A 207 40.16 -113.62 -164.56
C ARG A 207 41.14 -114.55 -165.28
N SER A 208 41.92 -115.28 -164.50
CA SER A 208 42.84 -116.31 -164.97
C SER A 208 42.04 -117.54 -165.39
N ILE A 209 41.40 -117.46 -166.56
CA ILE A 209 40.85 -118.64 -167.26
C ILE A 209 42.04 -119.39 -167.87
N HIS A 210 42.84 -119.96 -166.97
CA HIS A 210 43.93 -120.88 -167.28
C HIS A 210 43.60 -122.15 -166.50
N SER A 211 42.88 -123.07 -167.14
CA SER A 211 42.73 -124.44 -166.65
C SER A 211 44.12 -125.04 -166.51
N GLN A 212 44.53 -125.44 -165.30
CA GLN A 212 45.81 -126.09 -165.10
C GLN A 212 45.85 -127.37 -165.93
N THR A 213 46.78 -127.39 -166.90
CA THR A 213 47.17 -128.61 -167.60
C THR A 213 47.90 -129.53 -166.61
N VAL A 214 47.97 -130.83 -166.92
CA VAL A 214 48.60 -131.82 -166.02
C VAL A 214 50.06 -131.43 -165.66
N GLU A 215 50.77 -130.81 -166.60
CA GLU A 215 52.15 -130.33 -166.42
C GLU A 215 52.27 -129.08 -165.52
N THR A 216 51.20 -128.29 -165.37
CA THR A 216 51.16 -127.08 -164.51
C THR A 216 50.45 -127.30 -163.16
N ALA A 217 49.94 -128.51 -162.90
CA ALA A 217 49.26 -128.87 -161.65
C ALA A 217 50.19 -128.92 -160.43
N LEU A 218 51.50 -129.07 -160.63
CA LEU A 218 52.50 -129.23 -159.56
C LEU A 218 53.12 -127.91 -159.05
N VAL A 219 52.72 -126.75 -159.59
CA VAL A 219 53.20 -125.43 -159.17
C VAL A 219 52.03 -124.60 -158.63
N PRO A 220 52.10 -124.08 -157.38
CA PRO A 220 51.03 -123.26 -156.80
C PRO A 220 50.97 -121.87 -157.45
N CYS A 221 49.77 -121.34 -157.64
CA CYS A 221 49.56 -120.04 -158.29
C CYS A 221 49.76 -118.85 -157.33
N ASP A 222 50.06 -117.68 -157.90
CA ASP A 222 50.38 -116.46 -157.15
C ASP A 222 49.27 -116.01 -156.18
N ALA A 223 48.01 -116.29 -156.51
CA ALA A 223 46.88 -116.01 -155.63
C ALA A 223 46.97 -116.78 -154.30
N CYS A 224 47.35 -118.06 -154.35
CA CYS A 224 47.58 -118.85 -153.15
C CYS A 224 48.77 -118.29 -152.36
N THR A 225 49.90 -118.00 -153.01
CA THR A 225 51.09 -117.43 -152.36
C THR A 225 50.79 -116.09 -151.67
N SER A 226 50.01 -115.22 -152.30
CA SER A 226 49.59 -113.92 -151.76
C SER A 226 48.66 -114.06 -150.54
N VAL A 227 47.68 -114.97 -150.59
CA VAL A 227 46.79 -115.27 -149.46
C VAL A 227 47.58 -115.85 -148.28
N GLN A 228 48.54 -116.75 -148.54
CA GLN A 228 49.40 -117.29 -147.49
C GLN A 228 50.29 -116.23 -146.84
N GLY A 229 50.90 -115.33 -147.63
CA GLY A 229 51.66 -114.19 -147.09
C GLY A 229 50.82 -113.31 -146.18
N SER A 230 49.61 -112.95 -146.64
CA SER A 230 48.64 -112.17 -145.86
C SER A 230 48.26 -112.86 -144.54
N LEU A 231 48.06 -114.19 -144.56
CA LEU A 231 47.72 -114.96 -143.36
C LEU A 231 48.89 -115.04 -142.36
N ARG A 232 50.14 -115.05 -142.83
CA ARG A 232 51.34 -114.98 -141.97
C ARG A 232 51.43 -113.62 -141.26
N GLU A 233 51.19 -112.51 -141.95
CA GLU A 233 51.22 -111.17 -141.33
C GLU A 233 50.08 -110.97 -140.31
N VAL A 234 48.84 -111.37 -140.63
CA VAL A 234 47.73 -111.38 -139.66
C VAL A 234 48.06 -112.26 -138.45
N GLY A 235 48.80 -113.36 -138.67
CA GLY A 235 49.32 -114.22 -137.62
C GLY A 235 50.26 -113.49 -136.64
N LYS A 236 51.27 -112.78 -137.15
CA LYS A 236 52.19 -111.98 -136.32
C LYS A 236 51.44 -110.95 -135.47
N VAL A 237 50.44 -110.26 -136.05
CA VAL A 237 49.63 -109.29 -135.33
C VAL A 237 48.87 -109.96 -134.18
N LEU A 238 48.20 -111.09 -134.43
CA LEU A 238 47.49 -111.84 -133.38
C LEU A 238 48.42 -112.34 -132.26
N ILE A 239 49.62 -112.81 -132.61
CA ILE A 239 50.66 -113.20 -131.64
C ILE A 239 51.05 -112.01 -130.76
N SER A 240 51.36 -110.86 -131.36
CA SER A 240 51.73 -109.64 -130.62
C SER A 240 50.58 -109.11 -129.75
N LEU A 241 49.34 -109.22 -130.21
CA LEU A 241 48.16 -108.77 -129.47
C LEU A 241 47.93 -109.67 -128.24
N CYS A 242 47.99 -110.99 -128.40
CA CYS A 242 48.00 -111.93 -127.27
C CYS A 242 49.12 -111.59 -126.26
N GLN A 243 50.36 -111.43 -126.72
CA GLN A 243 51.51 -111.10 -125.87
C GLN A 243 51.30 -109.77 -125.13
N SER A 244 50.78 -108.73 -125.78
CA SER A 244 50.50 -107.44 -125.15
C SER A 244 49.48 -107.51 -124.00
N GLN A 245 48.58 -108.50 -124.04
CA GLN A 245 47.58 -108.78 -122.99
C GLN A 245 48.03 -109.93 -122.06
N ASN A 246 49.32 -110.33 -122.12
CA ASN A 246 49.91 -111.46 -121.38
C ASN A 246 49.19 -112.81 -121.59
N LEU A 247 48.60 -113.03 -122.77
CA LEU A 247 47.93 -114.28 -123.15
C LEU A 247 48.88 -115.20 -123.96
N PRO A 248 48.89 -116.52 -123.72
CA PRO A 248 49.68 -117.46 -124.50
C PRO A 248 49.11 -117.64 -125.91
N SER A 249 49.96 -117.54 -126.93
CA SER A 249 49.58 -117.74 -128.33
C SER A 249 49.84 -119.17 -128.80
N SER A 250 48.79 -119.83 -129.28
CA SER A 250 48.85 -121.09 -130.04
C SER A 250 49.61 -120.92 -131.35
N LEU A 251 49.31 -119.83 -132.05
CA LEU A 251 49.86 -119.60 -133.38
C LEU A 251 51.37 -119.35 -133.35
N CYS A 252 51.90 -118.71 -132.30
CA CYS A 252 53.33 -118.47 -132.15
C CYS A 252 54.14 -119.78 -132.22
N GLN A 253 53.70 -120.80 -131.48
CA GLN A 253 54.35 -122.11 -131.45
C GLN A 253 54.24 -122.83 -132.80
N PHE A 254 53.05 -122.81 -133.41
CA PHE A 254 52.82 -123.43 -134.71
C PHE A 254 53.57 -122.72 -135.85
N GLN A 255 53.67 -121.39 -135.80
CA GLN A 255 54.40 -120.58 -136.78
C GLN A 255 55.89 -120.93 -136.78
N GLN A 256 56.52 -121.03 -135.61
CA GLN A 256 57.92 -121.46 -135.49
C GLN A 256 58.11 -122.84 -136.13
N LEU A 257 57.31 -123.82 -135.68
CA LEU A 257 57.42 -125.22 -136.12
C LEU A 257 57.18 -125.39 -137.64
N VAL A 258 56.28 -124.60 -138.24
CA VAL A 258 56.07 -124.55 -139.70
C VAL A 258 57.22 -123.85 -140.43
N GLN A 259 57.77 -122.77 -139.87
CA GLN A 259 58.86 -122.02 -140.47
C GLN A 259 60.17 -122.81 -140.47
N ASP A 260 60.44 -123.58 -139.41
CA ASP A 260 61.62 -124.45 -139.29
C ASP A 260 61.55 -125.68 -140.21
N SER A 261 60.34 -126.19 -140.51
CA SER A 261 60.15 -127.43 -141.29
C SER A 261 59.85 -127.23 -142.77
N MET A 262 59.23 -126.12 -143.17
CA MET A 262 58.80 -125.84 -144.57
C MET A 262 59.45 -124.58 -145.17
N GLY A 263 60.03 -123.71 -144.34
CA GLY A 263 60.68 -122.47 -144.77
C GLY A 263 59.76 -121.51 -145.55
N LEU A 264 60.29 -120.98 -146.66
CA LEU A 264 59.59 -120.02 -147.53
C LEU A 264 58.76 -120.66 -148.65
N ARG A 265 58.59 -122.00 -148.67
CA ARG A 265 57.70 -122.63 -149.65
C ARG A 265 56.22 -122.32 -149.36
N PRO A 266 55.36 -122.30 -150.39
CA PRO A 266 53.92 -122.33 -150.21
C PRO A 266 53.50 -123.60 -149.45
N LEU A 267 52.71 -123.41 -148.41
CA LEU A 267 52.29 -124.46 -147.48
C LEU A 267 51.18 -125.34 -148.10
N PRO A 268 51.17 -126.66 -147.83
CA PRO A 268 50.06 -127.53 -148.18
C PRO A 268 48.74 -127.10 -147.52
N ALA A 269 47.60 -127.41 -148.15
CA ALA A 269 46.28 -127.05 -147.66
C ALA A 269 45.98 -127.56 -146.23
N ALA A 270 46.48 -128.75 -145.86
CA ALA A 270 46.34 -129.30 -144.51
C ALA A 270 47.08 -128.49 -143.43
N THR A 271 48.24 -127.93 -143.77
CA THR A 271 49.02 -127.04 -142.89
C THR A 271 48.35 -125.67 -142.77
N MET A 272 47.77 -125.16 -143.85
CA MET A 272 46.96 -123.93 -143.85
C MET A 272 45.69 -124.06 -142.99
N GLY A 273 45.03 -125.23 -143.02
CA GLY A 273 43.90 -125.53 -142.14
C GLY A 273 44.27 -125.48 -140.65
N HIS A 274 45.43 -126.05 -140.29
CA HIS A 274 45.95 -125.95 -138.92
C HIS A 274 46.33 -124.52 -138.54
N TRP A 275 46.93 -123.74 -139.44
CA TRP A 275 47.24 -122.32 -139.18
C TRP A 275 45.98 -121.52 -138.84
N ALA A 276 44.90 -121.71 -139.61
CA ALA A 276 43.61 -121.08 -139.35
C ALA A 276 43.01 -121.53 -138.00
N ALA A 277 43.17 -122.81 -137.62
CA ALA A 277 42.72 -123.32 -136.33
C ALA A 277 43.48 -122.69 -135.14
N GLU A 278 44.81 -122.57 -135.21
CA GLU A 278 45.61 -121.91 -134.17
C GLU A 278 45.35 -120.40 -134.10
N GLN A 279 45.14 -119.72 -135.23
CA GLN A 279 44.64 -118.33 -135.26
C GLN A 279 43.28 -118.19 -134.56
N SER A 280 42.38 -119.14 -134.79
CA SER A 280 41.03 -119.13 -134.21
C SER A 280 41.05 -119.33 -132.69
N LYS A 281 41.96 -120.16 -132.16
CA LYS A 281 42.19 -120.32 -130.71
C LYS A 281 42.66 -119.01 -130.06
N ASP A 282 43.54 -118.27 -130.71
CA ASP A 282 44.08 -117.02 -130.19
C ASP A 282 43.07 -115.86 -130.24
N LEU A 283 42.32 -115.75 -131.34
CA LEU A 283 41.14 -114.88 -131.42
C LEU A 283 40.11 -115.21 -130.33
N THR A 284 39.90 -116.50 -130.03
CA THR A 284 38.98 -116.93 -128.97
C THR A 284 39.50 -116.56 -127.57
N ARG A 285 40.82 -116.64 -127.32
CA ARG A 285 41.43 -116.18 -126.06
C ARG A 285 41.28 -114.66 -125.89
N LEU A 286 41.59 -113.88 -126.91
CA LEU A 286 41.42 -112.43 -126.90
C LEU A 286 39.95 -112.01 -126.71
N SER A 287 39.02 -112.65 -127.42
CA SER A 287 37.59 -112.41 -127.26
C SER A 287 37.10 -112.67 -125.83
N LYS A 288 37.54 -113.77 -125.20
CA LYS A 288 37.24 -114.06 -123.79
C LYS A 288 37.84 -113.02 -122.83
N HIS A 289 39.06 -112.55 -123.07
CA HIS A 289 39.70 -111.54 -122.23
C HIS A 289 39.02 -110.18 -122.33
N VAL A 290 38.71 -109.72 -123.55
CA VAL A 290 37.92 -108.50 -123.78
C VAL A 290 36.53 -108.61 -123.14
N GLY A 291 35.86 -109.76 -123.28
CA GLY A 291 34.58 -110.02 -122.61
C GLY A 291 34.66 -109.92 -121.08
N ALA A 292 35.71 -110.47 -120.45
CA ALA A 292 35.93 -110.37 -119.01
C ALA A 292 36.20 -108.92 -118.56
N LEU A 293 37.00 -108.16 -119.31
CA LEU A 293 37.21 -106.73 -119.05
C LEU A 293 35.91 -105.93 -119.20
N THR A 294 35.11 -106.19 -120.24
CA THR A 294 33.79 -105.54 -120.43
C THR A 294 32.84 -105.86 -119.27
N GLN A 295 32.86 -107.08 -118.73
CA GLN A 295 32.07 -107.45 -117.55
C GLN A 295 32.50 -106.72 -116.27
N LEU A 296 33.77 -106.31 -116.14
CA LEU A 296 34.28 -105.55 -114.99
C LEU A 296 33.96 -104.04 -115.04
N VAL A 297 33.75 -103.46 -116.23
CA VAL A 297 33.43 -102.03 -116.38
C VAL A 297 32.09 -101.65 -115.72
N GLY A 298 31.10 -102.55 -115.74
CA GLY A 298 29.79 -102.31 -115.11
C GLY A 298 29.89 -102.13 -113.59
N PRO A 299 30.40 -103.13 -112.84
CA PRO A 299 30.61 -103.03 -111.39
C PRO A 299 31.45 -101.83 -110.96
N LEU A 300 32.51 -101.49 -111.71
CA LEU A 300 33.36 -100.32 -111.39
C LEU A 300 32.64 -98.99 -111.59
N ARG A 301 31.75 -98.86 -112.57
CA ARG A 301 30.87 -97.68 -112.73
C ARG A 301 29.87 -97.58 -111.58
N ALA A 302 29.21 -98.67 -111.22
CA ALA A 302 28.28 -98.70 -110.09
C ALA A 302 28.97 -98.35 -108.75
N GLN A 303 30.21 -98.81 -108.53
CA GLN A 303 31.01 -98.42 -107.36
C GLN A 303 31.40 -96.94 -107.36
N LEU A 304 31.64 -96.34 -108.53
CA LEU A 304 31.91 -94.90 -108.64
C LEU A 304 30.64 -94.08 -108.37
N GLU A 305 29.50 -94.44 -108.96
CA GLU A 305 28.21 -93.78 -108.76
C GLU A 305 27.76 -93.87 -107.29
N GLU A 306 27.95 -95.02 -106.63
CA GLU A 306 27.73 -95.20 -105.19
C GLU A 306 28.67 -94.32 -104.34
N ALA A 307 29.97 -94.27 -104.66
CA ALA A 307 30.93 -93.43 -103.94
C ALA A 307 30.67 -91.93 -104.13
N GLU A 308 30.19 -91.51 -105.31
CA GLU A 308 29.74 -90.14 -105.56
C GLU A 308 28.44 -89.82 -104.81
N GLY A 309 27.48 -90.75 -104.76
CA GLY A 309 26.28 -90.65 -103.93
C GLY A 309 26.61 -90.49 -102.44
N GLN A 310 27.53 -91.30 -101.91
CA GLN A 310 28.02 -91.20 -100.53
C GLN A 310 28.72 -89.86 -100.27
N LYS A 311 29.53 -89.36 -101.20
CA LYS A 311 30.23 -88.07 -101.12
C LYS A 311 29.25 -86.88 -101.10
N GLU A 312 28.23 -86.86 -101.95
CA GLU A 312 27.21 -85.80 -101.93
C GLU A 312 26.30 -85.91 -100.70
N GLY A 313 25.99 -87.13 -100.23
CA GLY A 313 25.31 -87.35 -98.95
C GLY A 313 26.10 -86.82 -97.75
N LEU A 314 27.41 -87.09 -97.69
CA LEU A 314 28.31 -86.55 -96.66
C LEU A 314 28.42 -85.03 -96.72
N LYS A 315 28.54 -84.43 -97.90
CA LYS A 315 28.46 -82.96 -98.07
C LYS A 315 27.16 -82.39 -97.53
N GLN A 316 26.03 -83.03 -97.81
CA GLN A 316 24.73 -82.56 -97.32
C GLN A 316 24.63 -82.66 -95.79
N GLN A 317 25.18 -83.72 -95.18
CA GLN A 317 25.30 -83.83 -93.72
C GLN A 317 26.22 -82.74 -93.13
N VAL A 318 27.37 -82.45 -93.75
CA VAL A 318 28.27 -81.36 -93.33
C VAL A 318 27.54 -80.02 -93.38
N GLY A 319 26.86 -79.69 -94.48
CA GLY A 319 26.10 -78.43 -94.59
C GLY A 319 24.97 -78.32 -93.57
N GLN A 320 24.29 -79.42 -93.23
CA GLN A 320 23.29 -79.46 -92.15
C GLN A 320 23.93 -79.22 -90.77
N LEU A 321 25.09 -79.83 -90.50
CA LEU A 321 25.82 -79.66 -89.25
C LEU A 321 26.42 -78.25 -89.10
N GLU A 322 26.95 -77.66 -90.16
CA GLU A 322 27.41 -76.26 -90.19
C GLU A 322 26.25 -75.29 -89.92
N GLN A 323 25.10 -75.51 -90.56
CA GLN A 323 23.92 -74.67 -90.36
C GLN A 323 23.34 -74.83 -88.93
N ALA A 324 23.34 -76.04 -88.38
CA ALA A 324 22.95 -76.30 -86.98
C ALA A 324 23.93 -75.63 -85.99
N LEU A 325 25.24 -75.73 -86.23
CA LEU A 325 26.27 -75.09 -85.42
C LEU A 325 26.13 -73.57 -85.43
N GLN A 326 25.87 -72.95 -86.59
CA GLN A 326 25.61 -71.52 -86.70
C GLN A 326 24.33 -71.10 -85.97
N GLN A 327 23.27 -71.92 -86.00
CA GLN A 327 22.06 -71.68 -85.21
C GLN A 327 22.31 -71.77 -83.71
N GLU A 328 23.04 -72.77 -83.22
CA GLU A 328 23.38 -72.89 -81.80
C GLU A 328 24.32 -71.78 -81.33
N GLN A 329 25.34 -71.41 -82.11
CA GLN A 329 26.17 -70.22 -81.84
C GLN A 329 25.31 -68.95 -81.77
N GLY A 330 24.33 -68.81 -82.67
CA GLY A 330 23.35 -67.71 -82.65
C GLY A 330 22.47 -67.69 -81.40
N LYS A 331 22.00 -68.85 -80.92
CA LYS A 331 21.24 -68.99 -79.67
C LYS A 331 22.10 -68.67 -78.45
N GLN A 332 23.27 -69.28 -78.34
CA GLN A 332 24.22 -69.07 -77.23
C GLN A 332 24.64 -67.60 -77.13
N ARG A 333 24.88 -66.93 -78.26
CA ARG A 333 25.25 -65.50 -78.26
C ARG A 333 24.11 -64.61 -77.76
N ARG A 334 22.86 -64.86 -78.19
CA ARG A 334 21.67 -64.17 -77.66
C ARG A 334 21.48 -64.42 -76.17
N GLN A 335 21.62 -65.67 -75.72
CA GLN A 335 21.53 -66.04 -74.30
C GLN A 335 22.62 -65.35 -73.46
N ALA A 336 23.85 -65.24 -73.99
CA ALA A 336 24.94 -64.50 -73.34
C ALA A 336 24.66 -63.00 -73.29
N ASP A 337 24.15 -62.40 -74.37
CA ASP A 337 23.76 -60.98 -74.41
C ASP A 337 22.59 -60.68 -73.44
N GLU A 338 21.60 -61.57 -73.34
CA GLU A 338 20.49 -61.46 -72.40
C GLU A 338 20.93 -61.64 -70.95
N ALA A 339 21.77 -62.63 -70.65
CA ALA A 339 22.37 -62.81 -69.33
C ALA A 339 23.25 -61.63 -68.93
N ALA A 340 24.03 -61.05 -69.85
CA ALA A 340 24.83 -59.86 -69.61
C ALA A 340 23.97 -58.63 -69.28
N ARG A 341 22.82 -58.45 -69.98
CA ARG A 341 21.84 -57.40 -69.65
C ARG A 341 21.22 -57.60 -68.27
N GLN A 342 20.78 -58.81 -67.94
CA GLN A 342 20.22 -59.15 -66.63
C GLN A 342 21.25 -58.95 -65.50
N LEU A 343 22.53 -59.29 -65.73
CA LEU A 343 23.61 -59.02 -64.78
C LEU A 343 23.84 -57.51 -64.59
N ALA A 344 23.91 -56.73 -65.67
CA ALA A 344 24.07 -55.27 -65.59
C ALA A 344 22.89 -54.57 -64.88
N GLU A 345 21.66 -55.05 -65.10
CA GLU A 345 20.47 -54.57 -64.40
C GLU A 345 20.48 -54.98 -62.91
N CYS A 346 20.87 -56.21 -62.60
CA CYS A 346 21.06 -56.67 -61.22
C CYS A 346 22.16 -55.87 -60.50
N GLU A 347 23.27 -55.56 -61.18
CA GLU A 347 24.33 -54.69 -60.65
C GLU A 347 23.84 -53.26 -60.41
N ARG A 348 23.02 -52.70 -61.31
CA ARG A 348 22.40 -51.38 -61.12
C ARG A 348 21.50 -51.35 -59.89
N HIS A 349 20.59 -52.34 -59.75
CA HIS A 349 19.74 -52.45 -58.55
C HIS A 349 20.57 -52.66 -57.28
N LYS A 350 21.62 -53.48 -57.31
CA LYS A 350 22.58 -53.69 -56.21
C LYS A 350 23.36 -52.41 -55.86
N GLN A 351 23.68 -51.54 -56.82
CA GLN A 351 24.28 -50.23 -56.57
C GLN A 351 23.27 -49.25 -55.95
N GLN A 352 22.04 -49.21 -56.46
CA GLN A 352 20.95 -48.38 -55.93
C GLN A 352 20.59 -48.76 -54.48
N LEU A 353 20.40 -50.05 -54.18
CA LEU A 353 20.16 -50.52 -52.81
C LEU A 353 21.34 -50.16 -51.88
N ARG A 354 22.57 -50.09 -52.38
CA ARG A 354 23.76 -49.65 -51.64
C ARG A 354 23.82 -48.12 -51.44
N THR A 355 23.24 -47.30 -52.31
CA THR A 355 23.09 -45.85 -52.03
C THR A 355 21.97 -45.63 -51.02
N GLU A 356 20.79 -46.22 -51.25
CA GLU A 356 19.64 -46.14 -50.34
C GLU A 356 19.99 -46.62 -48.92
N THR A 357 20.76 -47.71 -48.79
CA THR A 357 21.25 -48.19 -47.48
C THR A 357 22.21 -47.21 -46.79
N ARG A 358 23.02 -46.45 -47.55
CA ARG A 358 23.88 -45.40 -46.96
C ARG A 358 23.05 -44.20 -46.54
N ASP A 359 22.11 -43.78 -47.37
CA ASP A 359 21.22 -42.63 -47.11
C ASP A 359 20.29 -42.89 -45.93
N LEU A 360 19.84 -44.14 -45.74
CA LEU A 360 19.12 -44.57 -44.54
C LEU A 360 20.04 -44.59 -43.31
N LYS A 361 21.30 -45.03 -43.43
CA LYS A 361 22.26 -45.01 -42.31
C LYS A 361 22.62 -43.59 -41.87
N THR A 362 22.77 -42.64 -42.80
CA THR A 362 23.01 -41.23 -42.42
C THR A 362 21.78 -40.63 -41.76
N LYS A 363 20.57 -40.90 -42.25
CA LYS A 363 19.31 -40.48 -41.62
C LYS A 363 19.10 -41.06 -40.22
N VAL A 364 19.46 -42.33 -40.01
CA VAL A 364 19.44 -42.94 -38.66
C VAL A 364 20.44 -42.23 -37.75
N ALA A 365 21.68 -42.03 -38.18
CA ALA A 365 22.69 -41.33 -37.37
C ALA A 365 22.32 -39.86 -37.04
N THR A 366 21.63 -39.14 -37.94
CA THR A 366 21.12 -37.80 -37.62
C THR A 366 19.96 -37.85 -36.61
N LEU A 367 19.02 -38.79 -36.77
CA LEU A 367 17.91 -38.96 -35.82
C LEU A 367 18.37 -39.44 -34.44
N GLU A 368 19.41 -40.28 -34.36
CA GLU A 368 20.06 -40.67 -33.10
C GLU A 368 20.72 -39.46 -32.42
N GLY A 369 21.36 -38.57 -33.20
CA GLY A 369 21.92 -37.31 -32.71
C GLY A 369 20.85 -36.33 -32.20
N GLU A 370 19.77 -36.13 -32.98
CA GLU A 370 18.63 -35.29 -32.60
C GLU A 370 17.93 -35.82 -31.34
N LEU A 371 17.69 -37.15 -31.27
CA LEU A 371 17.09 -37.79 -30.09
C LEU A 371 17.96 -37.59 -28.84
N LYS A 372 19.28 -37.75 -28.96
CA LYS A 372 20.22 -37.51 -27.85
C LYS A 372 20.20 -36.03 -27.43
N GLN A 373 20.18 -35.10 -28.38
CA GLN A 373 20.10 -33.66 -28.08
C GLN A 373 18.77 -33.30 -27.40
N GLN A 374 17.65 -33.93 -27.77
CA GLN A 374 16.37 -33.75 -27.08
C GLN A 374 16.34 -34.39 -25.69
N GLN A 375 17.06 -35.50 -25.47
CA GLN A 375 17.20 -36.09 -24.14
C GLN A 375 18.07 -35.24 -23.21
N GLU A 376 19.15 -34.65 -23.74
CA GLU A 376 20.00 -33.69 -23.02
C GLU A 376 19.24 -32.39 -22.71
N SER A 377 18.42 -31.89 -23.66
CA SER A 377 17.57 -30.71 -23.43
C SER A 377 16.48 -30.98 -22.39
N MET A 378 15.84 -32.15 -22.42
CA MET A 378 14.84 -32.58 -21.44
C MET A 378 15.44 -32.65 -20.03
N GLN A 379 16.62 -33.24 -19.86
CA GLN A 379 17.35 -33.28 -18.58
C GLN A 379 17.74 -31.88 -18.09
N ALA A 380 18.12 -30.97 -18.99
CA ALA A 380 18.38 -29.57 -18.67
C ALA A 380 17.12 -28.77 -18.27
N VAL A 381 15.93 -29.19 -18.72
CA VAL A 381 14.64 -28.63 -18.29
C VAL A 381 14.19 -29.23 -16.96
N GLU A 382 14.30 -30.55 -16.77
CA GLU A 382 13.97 -31.21 -15.50
C GLU A 382 14.82 -30.70 -14.33
N THR A 383 16.12 -30.49 -14.54
CA THR A 383 17.01 -29.96 -13.48
C THR A 383 16.64 -28.53 -13.10
N LYS A 384 16.32 -27.67 -14.08
CA LYS A 384 15.78 -26.32 -13.82
C LYS A 384 14.42 -26.35 -13.12
N ALA A 385 13.53 -27.26 -13.48
CA ALA A 385 12.24 -27.42 -12.81
C ALA A 385 12.40 -27.78 -11.33
N ARG A 386 13.36 -28.66 -10.99
CA ARG A 386 13.71 -28.99 -9.59
C ARG A 386 14.32 -27.80 -8.85
N GLN A 387 15.19 -27.02 -9.50
CA GLN A 387 15.73 -25.78 -8.90
C GLN A 387 14.63 -24.76 -8.59
N LEU A 388 13.68 -24.56 -9.51
CA LEU A 388 12.53 -23.65 -9.31
C LEU A 388 11.57 -24.17 -8.23
N GLN A 389 11.40 -25.48 -8.09
CA GLN A 389 10.67 -26.11 -6.99
C GLN A 389 11.32 -25.79 -5.64
N GLU A 390 12.64 -25.99 -5.52
CA GLU A 390 13.42 -25.66 -4.31
C GLU A 390 13.43 -24.16 -4.00
N GLU A 391 13.35 -23.28 -5.01
CA GLU A 391 13.20 -21.83 -4.83
C GLU A 391 11.80 -21.45 -4.33
N ALA A 392 10.74 -22.07 -4.88
CA ALA A 392 9.37 -21.85 -4.44
C ALA A 392 9.15 -22.32 -2.98
N GLU A 393 9.74 -23.47 -2.59
CA GLU A 393 9.66 -23.99 -1.22
C GLU A 393 10.42 -23.10 -0.22
N ARG A 394 11.59 -22.57 -0.59
CA ARG A 394 12.31 -21.55 0.19
C ARG A 394 11.53 -20.24 0.29
N GLY A 395 10.88 -19.81 -0.80
CA GLY A 395 9.98 -18.65 -0.79
C GLY A 395 8.79 -18.83 0.15
N ALA A 396 8.16 -20.00 0.15
CA ALA A 396 7.04 -20.33 1.03
C ALA A 396 7.44 -20.44 2.51
N GLU A 397 8.71 -20.73 2.83
CA GLU A 397 9.26 -20.62 4.19
C GLU A 397 9.45 -19.14 4.58
N ALA A 398 10.07 -18.34 3.70
CA ALA A 398 10.26 -16.90 3.94
C ALA A 398 8.90 -16.17 4.13
N GLU A 399 7.88 -16.49 3.33
CA GLU A 399 6.52 -15.96 3.53
C GLU A 399 5.92 -16.33 4.89
N ARG A 400 6.14 -17.55 5.38
CA ARG A 400 5.66 -17.96 6.71
C ARG A 400 6.35 -17.17 7.83
N GLN A 401 7.65 -16.91 7.69
CA GLN A 401 8.42 -16.07 8.61
C GLN A 401 7.94 -14.61 8.57
N VAL A 402 7.69 -14.03 7.39
CA VAL A 402 7.13 -12.68 7.24
C VAL A 402 5.76 -12.58 7.91
N ARG A 403 4.83 -13.52 7.64
CA ARG A 403 3.50 -13.54 8.27
C ARG A 403 3.57 -13.67 9.80
N GLN A 404 4.55 -14.41 10.33
CA GLN A 404 4.81 -14.51 11.77
C GLN A 404 5.30 -13.17 12.36
N LEU A 405 6.24 -12.50 11.69
CA LEU A 405 6.75 -11.19 12.10
C LEU A 405 5.65 -10.10 12.02
N GLU A 406 4.82 -10.08 10.98
CA GLU A 406 3.65 -9.20 10.91
C GLU A 406 2.65 -9.46 12.05
N GLY A 407 2.54 -10.72 12.52
CA GLY A 407 1.73 -11.07 13.69
C GLY A 407 2.30 -10.46 14.97
N GLN A 408 3.62 -10.56 15.16
CA GLN A 408 4.32 -9.94 16.30
C GLN A 408 4.23 -8.42 16.27
N VAL A 409 4.43 -7.78 15.10
CA VAL A 409 4.28 -6.32 14.94
C VAL A 409 2.85 -5.88 15.29
N ARG A 410 1.81 -6.57 14.80
CA ARG A 410 0.41 -6.26 15.15
C ARG A 410 0.15 -6.39 16.66
N LEU A 411 0.72 -7.39 17.33
CA LEU A 411 0.61 -7.56 18.78
C LEU A 411 1.30 -6.41 19.54
N LEU A 412 2.53 -6.05 19.15
CA LEU A 412 3.30 -4.98 19.77
C LEU A 412 2.65 -3.61 19.56
N THR A 413 2.09 -3.33 18.38
CA THR A 413 1.30 -2.12 18.13
C THR A 413 0.07 -2.06 19.03
N GLY A 414 -0.68 -3.15 19.18
CA GLY A 414 -1.83 -3.21 20.09
C GLY A 414 -1.46 -2.99 21.57
N GLN A 415 -0.28 -3.49 22.00
CA GLN A 415 0.27 -3.21 23.34
C GLN A 415 0.66 -1.73 23.50
N LEU A 416 1.30 -1.14 22.49
CA LEU A 416 1.69 0.27 22.48
C LEU A 416 0.46 1.20 22.50
N ASP A 417 -0.59 0.88 21.74
CA ASP A 417 -1.87 1.60 21.76
C ASP A 417 -2.55 1.50 23.13
N GLY A 418 -2.54 0.32 23.75
CA GLY A 418 -3.06 0.10 25.10
C GLY A 418 -2.31 0.92 26.16
N ALA A 419 -0.98 0.89 26.15
CA ALA A 419 -0.15 1.72 27.03
C ALA A 419 -0.38 3.23 26.77
N SER A 420 -0.52 3.63 25.50
CA SER A 420 -0.80 5.02 25.11
C SER A 420 -2.22 5.49 25.50
N GLN A 421 -3.18 4.57 25.67
CA GLN A 421 -4.48 4.86 26.26
C GLN A 421 -4.39 4.99 27.79
N GLN A 422 -3.65 4.11 28.46
CA GLN A 422 -3.40 4.18 29.91
C GLN A 422 -2.68 5.47 30.32
N ILE A 423 -1.64 5.88 29.58
CA ILE A 423 -0.91 7.14 29.82
C ILE A 423 -1.83 8.36 29.64
N ARG A 424 -2.67 8.37 28.60
CA ARG A 424 -3.66 9.45 28.40
C ARG A 424 -4.67 9.52 29.55
N TRP A 425 -5.20 8.37 29.98
CA TRP A 425 -6.12 8.31 31.12
C TRP A 425 -5.45 8.83 32.41
N ALA A 426 -4.25 8.33 32.72
CA ALA A 426 -3.49 8.75 33.89
C ALA A 426 -3.16 10.26 33.88
N SER A 427 -2.84 10.84 32.71
CA SER A 427 -2.70 12.30 32.58
C SER A 427 -4.01 13.02 32.90
N THR A 428 -5.15 12.55 32.37
CA THR A 428 -6.44 13.19 32.65
C THR A 428 -6.89 13.09 34.11
N GLU A 429 -6.51 12.04 34.85
CA GLU A 429 -6.74 12.00 36.30
C GLU A 429 -5.77 12.92 37.05
N LEU A 430 -4.48 12.93 36.68
CA LEU A 430 -3.49 13.85 37.25
C LEU A 430 -3.90 15.33 37.08
N ASP A 431 -4.44 15.70 35.92
CA ASP A 431 -4.91 17.06 35.64
C ASP A 431 -6.19 17.42 36.43
N LYS A 432 -7.04 16.45 36.78
CA LYS A 432 -8.14 16.65 37.74
C LYS A 432 -7.62 16.87 39.15
N GLU A 433 -6.61 16.12 39.60
CA GLU A 433 -6.02 16.34 40.93
C GLU A 433 -5.29 17.69 41.02
N LYS A 434 -4.57 18.13 39.98
CA LYS A 434 -4.04 19.50 39.88
C LYS A 434 -5.16 20.53 40.05
N ALA A 435 -6.24 20.42 39.28
CA ALA A 435 -7.37 21.35 39.36
C ALA A 435 -8.07 21.37 40.73
N ARG A 436 -8.07 20.25 41.46
CA ARG A 436 -8.53 20.17 42.86
C ARG A 436 -7.57 20.89 43.81
N VAL A 437 -6.26 20.67 43.67
CA VAL A 437 -5.23 21.38 44.46
C VAL A 437 -5.31 22.88 44.20
N ASP A 438 -5.39 23.33 42.95
CA ASP A 438 -5.55 24.75 42.61
C ASP A 438 -6.83 25.36 43.18
N SER A 439 -7.89 24.56 43.34
CA SER A 439 -9.14 24.97 44.00
C SER A 439 -8.95 25.11 45.53
N MET A 440 -8.26 24.16 46.15
CA MET A 440 -7.92 24.20 47.57
C MET A 440 -6.97 25.36 47.92
N VAL A 441 -5.98 25.66 47.06
CA VAL A 441 -5.09 26.82 47.21
C VAL A 441 -5.89 28.13 47.21
N ARG A 442 -6.76 28.35 46.22
CA ARG A 442 -7.64 29.53 46.17
C ARG A 442 -8.61 29.61 47.35
N HIS A 443 -9.07 28.48 47.87
CA HIS A 443 -9.86 28.46 49.10
C HIS A 443 -9.03 28.87 50.33
N GLN A 444 -7.80 28.37 50.45
CA GLN A 444 -6.87 28.72 51.52
C GLN A 444 -6.47 30.20 51.47
N GLU A 445 -6.22 30.76 50.29
CA GLU A 445 -5.99 32.20 50.09
C GLU A 445 -7.20 33.04 50.53
N SER A 446 -8.42 32.57 50.24
CA SER A 446 -9.68 33.20 50.69
C SER A 446 -9.89 33.11 52.20
N LEU A 447 -9.48 32.01 52.85
CA LEU A 447 -9.47 31.89 54.31
C LEU A 447 -8.43 32.83 54.93
N GLN A 448 -7.22 32.90 54.37
CA GLN A 448 -6.16 33.79 54.85
C GLN A 448 -6.49 35.27 54.66
N SER A 449 -7.22 35.67 53.61
CA SER A 449 -7.67 37.06 53.44
C SER A 449 -8.79 37.42 54.43
N LYS A 450 -9.72 36.48 54.72
CA LYS A 450 -10.71 36.64 55.80
C LYS A 450 -10.05 36.73 57.17
N GLN A 451 -9.07 35.89 57.47
CA GLN A 451 -8.30 35.95 58.73
C GLN A 451 -7.61 37.32 58.90
N ARG A 452 -6.95 37.82 57.85
CA ARG A 452 -6.34 39.16 57.86
C ARG A 452 -7.36 40.28 58.04
N ALA A 453 -8.54 40.18 57.41
CA ALA A 453 -9.61 41.16 57.58
C ALA A 453 -10.22 41.14 58.99
N LEU A 454 -10.37 39.95 59.61
CA LEU A 454 -10.84 39.81 60.98
C LEU A 454 -9.84 40.35 62.00
N LEU A 455 -8.53 40.12 61.80
CA LEU A 455 -7.48 40.75 62.61
C LEU A 455 -7.54 42.28 62.51
N GLN A 456 -7.66 42.82 61.29
CA GLN A 456 -7.85 44.28 61.08
C GLN A 456 -9.17 44.84 61.65
N GLN A 457 -10.14 43.99 61.98
CA GLN A 457 -11.35 44.39 62.73
C GLN A 457 -11.10 44.34 64.25
N LEU A 458 -10.35 43.35 64.74
CA LEU A 458 -9.89 43.30 66.13
C LEU A 458 -9.02 44.52 66.45
N ASP A 459 -7.99 44.80 65.63
CA ASP A 459 -7.08 45.93 65.79
C ASP A 459 -7.82 47.28 65.91
N ARG A 460 -8.95 47.43 65.21
CA ARG A 460 -9.82 48.61 65.26
C ARG A 460 -10.71 48.64 66.49
N LEU A 461 -11.29 47.51 66.90
CA LEU A 461 -12.08 47.43 68.12
C LEU A 461 -11.22 47.67 69.36
N ASP A 462 -9.96 47.22 69.35
CA ASP A 462 -8.97 47.51 70.40
C ASP A 462 -8.59 49.00 70.42
N GLN A 463 -8.45 49.64 69.25
CA GLN A 463 -8.27 51.10 69.12
C GLN A 463 -9.50 51.88 69.65
N GLU A 464 -10.70 51.52 69.20
CA GLU A 464 -11.97 52.10 69.68
C GLU A 464 -12.12 51.91 71.21
N HIS A 465 -11.70 50.76 71.75
CA HIS A 465 -11.72 50.52 73.20
C HIS A 465 -10.74 51.39 73.98
N GLU A 466 -9.50 51.57 73.53
CA GLU A 466 -8.53 52.43 74.22
C GLU A 466 -8.82 53.93 74.00
N GLU A 467 -9.42 54.34 72.87
CA GLU A 467 -9.96 55.70 72.67
C GLU A 467 -11.14 56.00 73.61
N LEU A 468 -12.09 55.06 73.74
CA LEU A 468 -13.21 55.17 74.68
C LEU A 468 -12.73 55.15 76.15
N ARG A 469 -11.66 54.40 76.44
CA ARG A 469 -11.03 54.35 77.76
C ARG A 469 -10.33 55.66 78.11
N GLY A 470 -9.53 56.22 77.20
CA GLY A 470 -8.92 57.54 77.38
C GLY A 470 -9.98 58.63 77.56
N SER A 471 -11.07 58.57 76.78
CA SER A 471 -12.23 59.46 76.93
C SER A 471 -12.93 59.30 78.28
N LEU A 472 -12.99 58.08 78.83
CA LEU A 472 -13.51 57.81 80.18
C LEU A 472 -12.56 58.36 81.25
N ASP A 473 -11.26 58.08 81.17
CA ASP A 473 -10.26 58.57 82.13
C ASP A 473 -10.20 60.12 82.15
N GLU A 474 -10.35 60.78 80.99
CA GLU A 474 -10.53 62.24 80.90
C GLU A 474 -11.82 62.72 81.58
N ALA A 475 -12.94 62.03 81.39
CA ALA A 475 -14.22 62.35 82.02
C ALA A 475 -14.21 62.08 83.55
N GLU A 476 -13.51 61.04 83.99
CA GLU A 476 -13.24 60.74 85.40
C GLU A 476 -12.42 61.87 86.05
N ALA A 477 -11.38 62.36 85.37
CA ALA A 477 -10.56 63.48 85.83
C ALA A 477 -11.35 64.80 85.89
N GLN A 478 -12.14 65.12 84.86
CA GLN A 478 -13.04 66.28 84.84
C GLN A 478 -14.10 66.20 85.96
N ARG A 479 -14.63 65.01 86.24
CA ARG A 479 -15.53 64.78 87.37
C ARG A 479 -14.83 65.03 88.71
N ALA A 480 -13.62 64.51 88.89
CA ALA A 480 -12.84 64.72 90.12
C ALA A 480 -12.51 66.20 90.34
N GLU A 481 -12.14 66.95 89.29
CA GLU A 481 -11.92 68.40 89.38
C GLU A 481 -13.22 69.12 89.77
N ALA A 482 -14.35 68.78 89.14
CA ALA A 482 -15.65 69.35 89.49
C ALA A 482 -16.11 69.02 90.92
N GLU A 483 -15.77 67.82 91.43
CA GLU A 483 -16.00 67.43 92.82
C GLU A 483 -15.10 68.20 93.80
N GLU A 484 -13.84 68.47 93.47
CA GLU A 484 -12.94 69.31 94.28
C GLU A 484 -13.41 70.78 94.28
N GLN A 485 -13.75 71.34 93.12
CA GLN A 485 -14.34 72.68 93.01
C GLN A 485 -15.63 72.79 93.85
N LEU A 486 -16.51 71.78 93.78
CA LEU A 486 -17.74 71.72 94.58
C LEU A 486 -17.44 71.64 96.08
N GLN A 487 -16.42 70.89 96.50
CA GLN A 487 -15.98 70.85 97.90
C GLN A 487 -15.41 72.20 98.37
N SER A 488 -14.63 72.90 97.54
CA SER A 488 -14.15 74.26 97.84
C SER A 488 -15.32 75.22 98.06
N VAL A 489 -16.25 75.30 97.10
CA VAL A 489 -17.46 76.15 97.20
C VAL A 489 -18.34 75.78 98.39
N GLN A 490 -18.44 74.48 98.75
CA GLN A 490 -19.12 74.06 99.98
C GLN A 490 -18.39 74.52 101.24
N SER A 491 -17.04 74.55 101.24
CA SER A 491 -16.24 75.04 102.37
C SER A 491 -16.37 76.56 102.54
N GLU A 492 -16.31 77.31 101.44
CA GLU A 492 -16.56 78.76 101.39
C GLU A 492 -17.98 79.09 101.85
N ARG A 493 -19.00 78.34 101.39
CA ARG A 493 -20.39 78.48 101.85
C ARG A 493 -20.50 78.24 103.36
N LYS A 494 -19.87 77.19 103.90
CA LYS A 494 -19.87 76.90 105.35
C LYS A 494 -19.19 78.03 106.13
N GLN A 495 -18.04 78.53 105.65
CA GLN A 495 -17.34 79.66 106.26
C GLN A 495 -18.18 80.94 106.23
N GLY A 496 -18.79 81.29 105.11
CA GLY A 496 -19.68 82.44 104.97
C GLY A 496 -20.94 82.32 105.83
N GLN A 497 -21.48 81.11 106.00
CA GLN A 497 -22.60 80.85 106.91
C GLN A 497 -22.20 81.04 108.37
N SER A 498 -21.01 80.58 108.79
CA SER A 498 -20.47 80.85 110.13
C SER A 498 -20.19 82.34 110.36
N GLN A 499 -19.68 83.06 109.35
CA GLN A 499 -19.48 84.51 109.42
C GLN A 499 -20.81 85.26 109.55
N LEU A 500 -21.85 84.85 108.81
CA LEU A 500 -23.19 85.42 108.88
C LEU A 500 -23.84 85.18 110.26
N LEU A 501 -23.67 83.99 110.84
CA LEU A 501 -24.12 83.69 112.21
C LEU A 501 -23.41 84.59 113.24
N ALA A 502 -22.09 84.71 113.17
CA ALA A 502 -21.32 85.60 114.05
C ALA A 502 -21.75 87.08 113.90
N GLN A 503 -22.10 87.54 112.69
CA GLN A 503 -22.68 88.87 112.50
C GLN A 503 -24.09 89.00 113.09
N GLN A 504 -24.94 87.97 113.02
CA GLN A 504 -26.25 87.97 113.68
C GLN A 504 -26.11 88.00 115.21
N GLU A 505 -25.19 87.24 115.79
CA GLU A 505 -24.92 87.24 117.23
C GLU A 505 -24.41 88.61 117.71
N LEU A 506 -23.50 89.24 116.95
CA LEU A 506 -23.02 90.60 117.20
C LEU A 506 -24.12 91.66 117.07
N LEU A 507 -24.99 91.55 116.05
CA LEU A 507 -26.14 92.45 115.91
C LEU A 507 -27.12 92.28 117.08
N GLN A 508 -27.34 91.06 117.56
CA GLN A 508 -28.15 90.83 118.77
C GLN A 508 -27.48 91.37 120.04
N SER A 509 -26.16 91.27 120.21
CA SER A 509 -25.49 91.87 121.38
C SER A 509 -25.56 93.39 121.35
N LEU A 510 -25.27 94.01 120.20
CA LEU A 510 -25.44 95.46 119.99
C LEU A 510 -26.89 95.91 120.19
N GLN A 511 -27.89 95.09 119.83
CA GLN A 511 -29.29 95.42 120.06
C GLN A 511 -29.69 95.30 121.55
N ARG A 512 -29.10 94.35 122.30
CA ARG A 512 -29.26 94.29 123.77
C ARG A 512 -28.56 95.46 124.47
N GLU A 513 -27.36 95.83 124.04
CA GLU A 513 -26.65 97.02 124.53
C GLU A 513 -27.44 98.29 124.23
N LYS A 514 -27.98 98.44 123.01
CA LYS A 514 -28.89 99.54 122.64
C LYS A 514 -30.11 99.59 123.58
N GLN A 515 -30.77 98.46 123.83
CA GLN A 515 -31.91 98.41 124.75
C GLN A 515 -31.51 98.78 126.19
N GLY A 516 -30.35 98.35 126.67
CA GLY A 516 -29.81 98.73 127.98
C GLY A 516 -29.47 100.23 128.07
N LEU A 517 -28.93 100.82 127.01
CA LEU A 517 -28.67 102.25 126.90
C LEU A 517 -29.95 103.08 126.79
N GLU A 518 -30.96 102.60 126.06
CA GLU A 518 -32.29 103.21 126.00
C GLU A 518 -32.97 103.19 127.37
N GLN A 519 -32.93 102.04 128.08
CA GLN A 519 -33.46 101.92 129.44
C GLN A 519 -32.73 102.84 130.43
N ALA A 520 -31.40 102.84 130.42
CA ALA A 520 -30.62 103.76 131.26
C ALA A 520 -30.90 105.23 130.92
N THR A 521 -31.20 105.55 129.65
CA THR A 521 -31.61 106.89 129.24
C THR A 521 -33.01 107.25 129.76
N THR A 522 -33.98 106.32 129.78
CA THR A 522 -35.29 106.56 130.38
C THR A 522 -35.21 106.68 131.90
N ASP A 523 -34.37 105.90 132.56
CA ASP A 523 -34.16 105.96 134.01
C ASP A 523 -33.47 107.29 134.41
N LEU A 524 -32.55 107.78 133.57
CA LEU A 524 -31.97 109.12 133.69
C LEU A 524 -32.99 110.24 133.42
N GLN A 525 -33.90 110.07 132.44
CA GLN A 525 -34.97 111.05 132.19
C GLN A 525 -35.96 111.13 133.37
N LEU A 526 -36.32 109.99 133.96
CA LEU A 526 -37.17 109.92 135.15
C LEU A 526 -36.50 110.60 136.35
N THR A 527 -35.25 110.25 136.65
CA THR A 527 -34.51 110.88 137.77
C THR A 527 -34.26 112.38 137.55
N VAL A 528 -34.03 112.83 136.32
CA VAL A 528 -34.01 114.26 135.98
C VAL A 528 -35.38 114.91 136.23
N SER A 529 -36.49 114.28 135.83
CA SER A 529 -37.85 114.80 136.11
C SER A 529 -38.18 114.86 137.60
N GLU A 530 -37.67 113.92 138.41
CA GLU A 530 -37.82 113.97 139.87
C GLU A 530 -36.98 115.09 140.50
N LEU A 531 -35.75 115.29 140.05
CA LEU A 531 -34.90 116.41 140.46
C LEU A 531 -35.46 117.76 140.01
N GLU A 532 -36.12 117.84 138.84
CA GLU A 532 -36.83 119.03 138.39
C GLU A 532 -38.04 119.34 139.27
N ARG A 533 -38.80 118.32 139.70
CA ARG A 533 -39.86 118.47 140.72
C ARG A 533 -39.29 118.98 142.04
N GLU A 534 -38.21 118.38 142.56
CA GLU A 534 -37.56 118.83 143.78
C GLU A 534 -37.04 120.27 143.67
N LEU A 535 -36.51 120.67 142.52
CA LEU A 535 -36.10 122.06 142.24
C LEU A 535 -37.29 123.03 142.20
N VAL A 536 -38.46 122.60 141.73
CA VAL A 536 -39.70 123.41 141.82
C VAL A 536 -40.15 123.53 143.27
N GLU A 537 -40.22 122.43 144.03
CA GLU A 537 -40.58 122.46 145.45
C GLU A 537 -39.62 123.33 146.29
N LEU A 538 -38.30 123.26 146.01
CA LEU A 538 -37.30 124.10 146.65
C LEU A 538 -37.45 125.59 146.28
N ARG A 539 -37.75 125.90 145.00
CA ARG A 539 -38.04 127.29 144.56
C ARG A 539 -39.33 127.83 145.16
N GLU A 540 -40.36 127.01 145.35
CA GLU A 540 -41.58 127.44 146.05
C GLU A 540 -41.34 127.61 147.56
N ARG A 541 -40.48 126.77 148.17
CA ARG A 541 -39.95 127.00 149.54
C ARG A 541 -39.23 128.34 149.64
N GLU A 542 -38.31 128.62 148.73
CA GLU A 542 -37.54 129.88 148.68
C GLU A 542 -38.47 131.09 148.48
N ARG A 543 -39.42 131.01 147.54
CA ARG A 543 -40.45 132.02 147.31
C ARG A 543 -41.30 132.29 148.56
N LEU A 544 -41.69 131.25 149.30
CA LEU A 544 -42.47 131.39 150.55
C LEU A 544 -41.63 131.99 151.68
N LEU A 545 -40.36 131.61 151.80
CA LEU A 545 -39.41 132.18 152.76
C LEU A 545 -39.13 133.68 152.49
N VAL A 546 -39.08 134.09 151.22
CA VAL A 546 -38.92 135.50 150.83
C VAL A 546 -40.20 136.30 151.08
N ALA A 547 -41.38 135.70 150.92
CA ALA A 547 -42.66 136.38 151.11
C ALA A 547 -43.04 136.62 152.58
N PHE A 548 -42.54 135.79 153.52
CA PHE A 548 -42.87 135.86 154.95
C PHE A 548 -41.62 135.71 155.85
N PRO A 549 -40.79 136.76 155.99
CA PRO A 549 -39.53 136.70 156.73
C PRO A 549 -39.67 136.26 158.21
N ASP A 550 -40.81 136.57 158.84
CA ASP A 550 -41.06 136.34 160.27
C ASP A 550 -41.29 134.86 160.65
N LEU A 551 -41.31 133.94 159.67
CA LEU A 551 -41.47 132.50 159.91
C LEU A 551 -40.17 131.78 160.31
N HIS A 552 -39.05 132.49 160.48
CA HIS A 552 -37.79 131.88 160.86
C HIS A 552 -37.66 131.61 162.38
N ARG A 553 -37.54 130.34 162.75
CA ARG A 553 -36.88 129.90 163.99
C ARG A 553 -35.71 128.97 163.63
N PRO A 554 -34.48 129.24 164.10
CA PRO A 554 -33.37 128.30 163.95
C PRO A 554 -33.66 126.99 164.71
N ILE A 555 -33.29 125.85 164.15
CA ILE A 555 -33.29 124.57 164.84
C ILE A 555 -31.90 123.93 164.71
N GLU A 556 -31.12 124.07 165.76
CA GLU A 556 -29.87 123.33 165.97
C GLU A 556 -30.20 122.01 166.70
N ALA A 557 -30.33 120.92 165.92
CA ALA A 557 -30.66 119.58 166.40
C ALA A 557 -30.27 118.55 165.31
N GLN A 558 -29.51 117.47 165.58
CA GLN A 558 -28.90 116.97 166.81
C GLN A 558 -27.54 116.31 166.50
N ILE A 559 -26.62 116.31 167.47
CA ILE A 559 -25.57 115.28 167.58
C ILE A 559 -25.93 114.42 168.80
N PRO A 560 -26.22 113.12 168.62
CA PRO A 560 -26.20 112.13 169.69
C PRO A 560 -24.76 111.65 169.93
N SER A 561 -24.36 111.47 171.19
CA SER A 561 -23.02 110.99 171.54
C SER A 561 -22.95 109.46 171.64
N SER A 562 -21.87 108.88 171.10
CA SER A 562 -21.30 107.61 171.57
C SER A 562 -19.94 107.98 172.20
N SER A 563 -19.67 107.83 173.51
CA SER A 563 -20.02 106.79 174.50
C SER A 563 -19.13 105.55 174.50
N ASN A 564 -17.88 105.67 174.03
CA ASN A 564 -16.83 104.69 174.30
C ASN A 564 -15.52 105.39 174.68
N VAL A 565 -15.17 105.38 175.98
CA VAL A 565 -13.90 105.94 176.49
C VAL A 565 -12.69 105.20 175.91
N THR A 566 -12.85 103.94 175.52
CA THR A 566 -11.80 103.11 174.93
C THR A 566 -11.32 103.68 173.58
N ASP A 567 -12.24 104.09 172.70
CA ASP A 567 -11.90 104.62 171.37
C ASP A 567 -11.23 106.00 171.47
N ASP A 568 -11.68 106.83 172.42
CA ASP A 568 -11.12 108.17 172.64
C ASP A 568 -9.73 108.10 173.29
N MET A 569 -9.54 107.14 174.20
CA MET A 569 -8.23 106.86 174.80
C MET A 569 -7.28 106.14 173.83
N GLU A 570 -7.78 105.34 172.88
CA GLU A 570 -6.97 104.79 171.78
C GLU A 570 -6.48 105.90 170.83
N ARG A 571 -7.34 106.86 170.47
CA ARG A 571 -6.92 108.08 169.72
C ARG A 571 -5.89 108.88 170.51
N GLN A 572 -6.04 108.97 171.83
CA GLN A 572 -5.08 109.68 172.69
C GLN A 572 -3.74 108.91 172.84
N VAL A 573 -3.74 107.57 172.76
CA VAL A 573 -2.52 106.75 172.66
C VAL A 573 -1.84 106.97 171.31
N GLN A 574 -2.58 106.88 170.19
CA GLN A 574 -2.03 107.16 168.84
C GLN A 574 -1.39 108.56 168.75
N ALA A 575 -2.02 109.58 169.35
CA ALA A 575 -1.45 110.93 169.43
C ALA A 575 -0.16 111.00 170.26
N ASN A 576 -0.03 110.17 171.30
CA ASN A 576 1.20 110.05 172.10
C ASN A 576 2.29 109.25 171.38
N ASP A 577 1.96 108.20 170.62
CA ASP A 577 2.93 107.43 169.83
C ASP A 577 3.59 108.31 168.74
N ILE A 578 2.80 109.09 168.02
CA ILE A 578 3.31 110.11 167.07
C ILE A 578 4.25 111.09 167.78
N ARG A 579 3.89 111.55 168.99
CA ARG A 579 4.72 112.46 169.80
C ARG A 579 6.02 111.79 170.27
N ILE A 580 6.00 110.52 170.63
CA ILE A 580 7.18 109.74 171.00
C ILE A 580 8.11 109.57 169.79
N GLN A 581 7.56 109.27 168.61
CA GLN A 581 8.34 109.10 167.38
C GLN A 581 9.11 110.39 167.01
N VAL A 582 8.44 111.55 167.01
CA VAL A 582 9.09 112.86 166.76
C VAL A 582 10.15 113.17 167.82
N LEU A 583 9.90 112.85 169.11
CA LEU A 583 10.89 113.01 170.17
C LEU A 583 12.11 112.06 170.02
N GLN A 584 11.93 110.87 169.43
CA GLN A 584 13.02 109.96 169.13
C GLN A 584 13.88 110.45 167.95
N GLU A 585 13.27 111.01 166.90
CA GLU A 585 13.99 111.64 165.79
C GLU A 585 14.84 112.84 166.25
N GLU A 586 14.25 113.76 167.03
CA GLU A 586 14.98 114.90 167.60
C GLU A 586 16.10 114.45 168.58
N ASN A 587 15.88 113.40 169.37
CA ASN A 587 16.95 112.80 170.20
C ASN A 587 18.07 112.16 169.36
N GLY A 588 17.74 111.53 168.22
CA GLY A 588 18.73 111.04 167.26
C GLY A 588 19.58 112.18 166.68
N ARG A 589 18.92 113.28 166.31
CA ARG A 589 19.54 114.54 165.87
C ARG A 589 20.49 115.12 166.92
N LEU A 590 20.05 115.23 168.17
CA LEU A 590 20.84 115.72 169.30
C LEU A 590 22.05 114.81 169.59
N ARG A 591 21.89 113.49 169.54
CA ARG A 591 23.02 112.54 169.70
C ARG A 591 24.04 112.67 168.56
N SER A 592 23.58 112.87 167.32
CA SER A 592 24.47 113.13 166.17
C SER A 592 25.23 114.46 166.32
N MET A 593 24.57 115.54 166.78
CA MET A 593 25.24 116.81 167.08
C MET A 593 26.24 116.68 168.24
N LEU A 594 25.92 115.94 169.31
CA LEU A 594 26.84 115.69 170.42
C LEU A 594 28.07 114.86 170.01
N SER A 595 27.95 113.95 169.03
CA SER A 595 29.12 113.28 168.43
C SER A 595 30.02 114.29 167.73
N LYS A 596 29.45 115.12 166.84
CA LYS A 596 30.19 116.15 166.08
C LYS A 596 30.84 117.21 166.98
N ILE A 597 30.21 117.55 168.10
CA ILE A 597 30.79 118.45 169.13
C ILE A 597 31.96 117.79 169.86
N ARG A 598 31.91 116.47 170.13
CA ARG A 598 33.03 115.72 170.72
C ARG A 598 34.19 115.55 169.74
N GLU A 599 33.90 115.30 168.46
CA GLU A 599 34.88 115.26 167.38
C GLU A 599 35.59 116.62 167.24
N ALA A 600 34.84 117.73 167.22
CA ALA A 600 35.38 119.08 167.20
C ALA A 600 36.24 119.43 168.44
N ALA A 601 35.90 118.87 169.61
CA ALA A 601 36.69 119.05 170.83
C ALA A 601 38.03 118.29 170.84
N GLN A 602 38.16 117.21 170.07
CA GLN A 602 39.39 116.41 169.99
C GLN A 602 40.37 116.89 168.91
N GLN A 603 39.92 117.61 167.89
CA GLN A 603 40.75 118.06 166.77
C GLN A 603 41.48 119.40 167.00
N GLY A 604 41.47 119.94 168.22
CA GLY A 604 42.24 121.13 168.61
C GLY A 604 41.85 122.46 167.94
N SER A 605 40.83 122.48 167.08
CA SER A 605 40.44 123.63 166.25
C SER A 605 39.46 124.60 166.93
N LEU A 606 39.54 124.78 168.24
CA LEU A 606 38.72 125.75 168.97
C LEU A 606 39.29 127.17 168.83
N LYS A 607 38.76 127.92 167.86
CA LYS A 607 38.87 129.39 167.78
C LYS A 607 37.48 130.03 167.89
N LEU A 608 37.42 131.19 168.53
CA LEU A 608 36.18 131.94 168.82
C LEU A 608 36.01 133.12 167.87
N ILE A 609 34.78 133.30 167.34
CA ILE A 609 34.09 134.61 167.15
C ILE A 609 34.66 135.52 166.00
N PRO A 610 33.93 136.49 165.36
CA PRO A 610 32.52 136.90 165.44
C PRO A 610 31.71 136.96 164.10
N GLN A 611 30.38 137.11 164.25
CA GLN A 611 29.41 137.97 163.50
C GLN A 611 28.97 137.82 162.01
N ASP A 612 27.64 138.02 161.88
CA ASP A 612 26.82 138.63 160.81
C ASP A 612 26.30 137.82 159.58
N GLN A 613 25.04 138.14 159.20
CA GLN A 613 24.25 137.80 158.00
C GLN A 613 23.85 136.31 157.81
N LEU A 614 22.58 135.85 157.77
CA LEU A 614 21.21 136.42 157.61
C LEU A 614 20.76 136.87 156.19
N TRP A 615 19.79 136.12 155.64
CA TRP A 615 18.83 136.39 154.53
C TRP A 615 19.29 136.53 153.06
N ALA A 616 18.63 135.78 152.14
CA ALA A 616 18.06 136.30 150.87
C ALA A 616 17.12 135.27 150.15
N PRO A 617 15.98 135.67 149.53
CA PRO A 617 15.06 134.86 148.69
C PRO A 617 15.13 135.33 147.19
N PRO A 618 14.10 135.28 146.28
CA PRO A 618 12.75 134.65 146.22
C PRO A 618 12.57 133.80 144.90
N SER A 619 11.42 133.53 144.22
CA SER A 619 9.97 133.86 144.35
C SER A 619 9.04 132.87 143.57
N LYS A 620 7.71 132.96 143.80
CA LYS A 620 6.54 132.67 142.92
C LYS A 620 6.52 131.43 141.98
N GLY A 621 5.52 130.53 142.04
CA GLY A 621 4.45 130.33 143.04
C GLY A 621 3.21 129.55 142.55
N ILE A 622 2.48 128.92 143.50
CA ILE A 622 1.02 128.60 143.53
C ILE A 622 0.47 127.70 142.39
N GLN A 623 -0.26 126.59 142.59
CA GLN A 623 -0.66 125.67 143.69
C GLN A 623 -1.23 124.41 142.97
N GLY A 624 -1.40 123.19 143.51
CA GLY A 624 -1.12 122.56 144.81
C GLY A 624 -1.45 121.05 144.68
N SER A 625 -0.85 120.16 145.48
CA SER A 625 -0.76 118.71 145.16
C SER A 625 -0.43 117.85 146.42
N VAL A 626 -0.46 116.51 146.49
CA VAL A 626 -0.39 115.44 145.45
C VAL A 626 -1.25 114.16 145.67
N PRO A 627 -1.14 113.37 146.77
CA PRO A 627 -1.02 111.89 146.61
C PRO A 627 -2.13 111.05 147.30
N LEU A 628 -2.15 109.69 147.33
CA LEU A 628 -1.10 108.67 147.09
C LEU A 628 -1.67 107.32 146.53
N ALA A 629 -0.76 106.36 146.28
CA ALA A 629 -0.92 104.99 145.75
C ALA A 629 -1.72 104.01 146.67
N GLN A 630 -1.88 102.69 146.42
CA GLN A 630 -1.08 101.69 145.67
C GLN A 630 -1.85 100.36 145.42
N ALA A 631 -1.18 99.35 144.80
CA ALA A 631 -1.39 97.88 144.92
C ALA A 631 -2.07 97.05 143.79
N GLN A 632 -1.26 96.66 142.79
CA GLN A 632 -1.01 95.29 142.26
C GLN A 632 -2.10 94.28 141.78
N LYS A 633 -1.71 93.59 140.69
CA LYS A 633 -2.06 92.22 140.18
C LYS A 633 -3.08 92.10 139.02
N ALA A 634 -3.01 91.12 138.11
CA ALA A 634 -1.85 90.37 137.54
C ALA A 634 -2.28 89.44 136.36
N SER A 635 -1.83 89.71 135.12
CA SER A 635 -1.51 88.72 134.03
C SER A 635 -2.63 87.73 133.55
N PRO A 636 -2.36 86.82 132.58
CA PRO A 636 -2.00 87.07 131.17
C PRO A 636 -2.86 86.27 130.14
N GLY A 637 -2.79 86.56 128.83
CA GLY A 637 -3.31 85.64 127.78
C GLY A 637 -3.21 86.15 126.33
N PRO A 638 -3.12 85.29 125.27
CA PRO A 638 -2.39 85.68 124.05
C PRO A 638 -2.97 85.32 122.64
N LEU A 639 -2.50 86.09 121.63
CA LEU A 639 -2.16 85.73 120.22
C LEU A 639 -3.23 85.26 119.18
N GLY A 640 -3.16 85.89 117.99
CA GLY A 640 -3.63 85.38 116.68
C GLY A 640 -2.95 86.13 115.51
N ARG A 641 -2.15 85.46 114.65
CA ARG A 641 -2.49 84.96 113.28
C ARG A 641 -2.55 86.07 112.21
N ARG A 642 -1.54 86.24 111.32
CA ARG A 642 -1.40 85.63 109.95
C ARG A 642 -2.67 85.76 109.08
N HIS A 643 -2.69 86.16 107.80
CA HIS A 643 -1.68 86.45 106.74
C HIS A 643 -2.31 87.48 105.74
N LEU A 644 -1.92 87.81 104.49
CA LEU A 644 -0.95 87.36 103.45
C LEU A 644 -0.73 88.55 102.45
N PRO A 645 0.33 88.58 101.60
CA PRO A 645 0.08 88.78 100.16
C PRO A 645 0.98 87.96 99.23
N SER A 646 0.54 87.73 97.97
CA SER A 646 1.37 87.21 96.88
C SER A 646 0.82 87.65 95.51
N SER A 647 1.61 87.50 94.44
CA SER A 647 1.34 88.10 93.12
C SER A 647 1.90 87.28 91.94
N ARG A 648 1.20 87.34 90.79
CA ARG A 648 1.59 86.78 89.46
C ARG A 648 1.59 85.23 89.39
N THR A 649 1.52 84.57 88.22
CA THR A 649 1.70 85.08 86.83
C THR A 649 0.73 84.42 85.84
N ALA A 650 0.56 85.08 84.69
CA ALA A 650 -0.35 84.78 83.58
C ALA A 650 -0.38 83.34 83.04
N SER A 651 -1.57 82.94 82.60
CA SER A 651 -1.79 82.21 81.35
C SER A 651 -2.96 82.87 80.60
N ALA A 652 -2.94 82.86 79.27
CA ALA A 652 -4.00 83.44 78.45
C ALA A 652 -4.16 82.62 77.16
N GLY A 653 -5.36 82.08 76.93
CA GLY A 653 -5.74 81.39 75.70
C GLY A 653 -7.09 81.89 75.19
N ARG A 654 -7.32 81.73 73.88
CA ARG A 654 -8.58 81.84 73.10
C ARG A 654 -8.19 81.78 71.60
N THR A 655 -9.03 81.35 70.65
CA THR A 655 -10.49 81.11 70.69
C THR A 655 -10.91 79.96 69.75
N LEU A 656 -11.98 79.26 70.13
CA LEU A 656 -12.93 78.52 69.26
C LEU A 656 -13.81 79.53 68.45
N PRO A 657 -14.73 79.16 67.51
CA PRO A 657 -15.50 77.89 67.45
C PRO A 657 -15.82 77.30 66.05
N CYS A 658 -16.62 76.22 66.08
CA CYS A 658 -17.12 75.42 64.95
C CYS A 658 -18.40 75.98 64.28
N GLN A 659 -18.97 75.16 63.35
CA GLN A 659 -20.29 75.20 62.65
C GLN A 659 -20.20 75.55 61.14
N LEU A 660 -20.97 74.95 60.21
CA LEU A 660 -21.96 73.86 60.29
C LEU A 660 -22.11 73.09 58.92
N GLN A 661 -23.00 72.09 58.89
CA GLN A 661 -23.34 71.15 57.81
C GLN A 661 -23.52 71.71 56.37
N ALA A 662 -23.15 70.90 55.36
CA ALA A 662 -23.97 70.62 54.16
C ALA A 662 -23.49 69.35 53.41
N SER A 663 -24.38 68.70 52.66
CA SER A 663 -24.13 67.44 51.92
C SER A 663 -23.55 67.63 50.50
N PRO A 664 -22.84 66.64 49.92
CA PRO A 664 -22.25 66.72 48.58
C PRO A 664 -23.29 66.44 47.47
N PRO A 665 -23.00 66.82 46.20
CA PRO A 665 -22.47 65.80 45.30
C PRO A 665 -21.50 66.30 44.20
N GLN A 666 -20.53 65.46 43.81
CA GLN A 666 -20.26 65.21 42.38
C GLN A 666 -19.48 63.90 42.19
N GLN A 667 -19.75 63.21 41.07
CA GLN A 667 -19.18 61.91 40.74
C GLN A 667 -18.01 62.05 39.75
N SER A 668 -17.00 61.20 39.90
CA SER A 668 -16.11 60.83 38.80
C SER A 668 -15.73 59.35 38.91
N CYS A 669 -16.09 58.56 37.89
CA CYS A 669 -15.43 57.30 37.53
C CYS A 669 -16.03 56.68 36.25
N SER A 670 -15.15 56.47 35.27
CA SER A 670 -14.94 55.23 34.52
C SER A 670 -16.13 54.44 33.90
N GLN A 671 -16.06 54.36 32.57
CA GLN A 671 -16.45 53.27 31.66
C GLN A 671 -16.33 51.83 32.24
N PRO A 672 -17.08 50.82 31.71
CA PRO A 672 -16.95 50.39 30.29
C PRO A 672 -18.24 50.01 29.52
N GLY A 673 -18.11 49.97 28.18
CA GLY A 673 -19.13 49.57 27.21
C GLY A 673 -18.60 48.57 26.17
N ARG A 674 -19.51 47.87 25.47
CA ARG A 674 -19.25 46.65 24.69
C ARG A 674 -18.57 46.86 23.32
N SER A 675 -17.89 45.79 22.90
CA SER A 675 -17.83 45.19 21.54
C SER A 675 -17.30 45.99 20.33
N SER A 676 -16.35 45.37 19.64
CA SER A 676 -16.24 45.40 18.17
C SER A 676 -16.10 43.95 17.65
N LEU A 677 -16.26 43.74 16.34
CA LEU A 677 -16.27 42.44 15.66
C LEU A 677 -15.62 42.59 14.28
N GLU A 678 -14.58 41.80 13.97
CA GLU A 678 -14.10 41.65 12.59
C GLU A 678 -13.24 40.38 12.36
N ASN A 679 -13.47 39.75 11.20
CA ASN A 679 -12.60 38.91 10.35
C ASN A 679 -11.29 38.31 10.92
N MET A 680 -11.18 36.96 10.94
CA MET A 680 -10.52 36.25 9.82
C MET A 680 -10.75 34.72 9.77
N THR A 681 -10.49 34.20 8.58
CA THR A 681 -10.68 32.88 7.93
C THR A 681 -9.95 31.63 8.47
N HIS A 682 -10.51 30.47 8.07
CA HIS A 682 -9.89 29.16 7.71
C HIS A 682 -9.91 27.95 8.67
N SER A 683 -10.43 26.83 8.12
CA SER A 683 -10.04 25.41 8.34
C SER A 683 -10.21 24.76 9.73
N THR A 684 -10.55 23.47 9.87
CA THR A 684 -11.13 22.43 8.97
C THR A 684 -11.66 21.29 9.86
N ASN A 685 -12.69 20.54 9.44
CA ASN A 685 -12.71 19.06 9.45
C ASN A 685 -14.10 18.44 9.18
N CYS A 686 -14.07 17.23 8.60
CA CYS A 686 -14.93 16.05 8.81
C CYS A 686 -16.48 16.17 8.91
N ALA A 687 -17.27 15.27 8.33
CA ALA A 687 -16.96 14.12 7.45
C ALA A 687 -18.17 13.76 6.57
N GLN A 688 -17.92 13.02 5.49
CA GLN A 688 -18.95 12.46 4.61
C GLN A 688 -19.47 11.12 5.15
N ASN A 689 -20.72 10.79 4.82
CA ASN A 689 -21.13 9.40 4.52
C ASN A 689 -22.34 9.42 3.55
N PRO A 690 -22.51 8.40 2.67
CA PRO A 690 -22.82 8.72 1.27
C PRO A 690 -23.97 7.90 0.67
N ILE A 691 -25.20 8.44 0.65
CA ILE A 691 -26.40 7.76 0.11
C ILE A 691 -27.22 8.67 -0.83
N ARG A 692 -26.59 9.63 -1.54
CA ARG A 692 -27.30 10.64 -2.37
C ARG A 692 -26.72 10.98 -3.76
N ALA A 693 -25.89 10.10 -4.33
CA ALA A 693 -25.24 10.34 -5.64
C ALA A 693 -25.84 9.58 -6.85
N LEU A 694 -26.80 8.66 -6.66
CA LEU A 694 -27.28 7.74 -7.72
C LEU A 694 -28.61 8.12 -8.40
N ALA A 695 -28.86 9.44 -8.62
CA ALA A 695 -30.13 9.91 -9.16
C ALA A 695 -30.06 11.08 -10.17
N ARG A 696 -28.88 11.51 -10.63
CA ARG A 696 -28.74 12.71 -11.48
C ARG A 696 -28.01 12.55 -12.83
N LEU A 697 -27.39 11.39 -13.11
CA LEU A 697 -26.71 11.09 -14.38
C LEU A 697 -27.52 10.12 -15.26
N ARG A 698 -28.77 10.49 -15.62
CA ARG A 698 -29.60 9.70 -16.56
C ARG A 698 -30.40 10.53 -17.58
N ARG A 699 -29.97 11.77 -17.87
CA ARG A 699 -30.49 12.62 -18.95
C ARG A 699 -29.40 13.51 -19.57
N ARG A 700 -28.69 12.97 -20.55
CA ARG A 700 -28.06 13.60 -21.73
C ARG A 700 -27.58 12.47 -22.66
N LEU A 701 -27.25 12.81 -23.91
CA LEU A 701 -26.76 11.91 -24.97
C LEU A 701 -27.78 10.89 -25.56
N SER A 702 -28.67 11.41 -26.42
CA SER A 702 -29.09 10.73 -27.67
C SER A 702 -29.17 11.80 -28.77
N PRO A 703 -28.49 11.65 -29.92
CA PRO A 703 -28.51 12.64 -30.99
C PRO A 703 -29.70 12.46 -31.95
N GLY A 704 -30.67 13.38 -31.84
CA GLY A 704 -31.50 13.95 -32.92
C GLY A 704 -32.19 13.07 -33.99
N GLN A 705 -33.52 13.12 -34.01
CA GLN A 705 -34.29 13.23 -35.27
C GLN A 705 -35.68 13.87 -35.06
N GLY A 706 -36.23 14.47 -36.12
CA GLY A 706 -37.68 14.67 -36.31
C GLY A 706 -38.38 15.73 -35.45
N GLN A 707 -38.43 16.98 -35.91
CA GLN A 707 -39.35 18.00 -35.38
C GLN A 707 -40.74 17.85 -36.04
N ALA A 708 -41.75 17.39 -35.29
CA ALA A 708 -43.14 17.34 -35.74
C ALA A 708 -44.12 17.58 -34.58
N SER A 709 -45.20 18.32 -34.85
CA SER A 709 -46.28 18.70 -33.92
C SER A 709 -47.40 19.36 -34.73
N PRO A 710 -48.63 19.56 -34.18
CA PRO A 710 -49.16 19.13 -32.88
C PRO A 710 -50.43 18.24 -33.02
N ALA A 711 -51.06 17.84 -31.91
CA ALA A 711 -52.44 18.22 -31.56
C ALA A 711 -52.99 17.53 -30.28
N TYR A 712 -54.00 18.20 -29.68
CA TYR A 712 -54.95 17.77 -28.65
C TYR A 712 -54.51 17.44 -27.19
N GLN A 713 -55.21 18.17 -26.31
CA GLN A 713 -55.40 18.09 -24.86
C GLN A 713 -56.90 17.74 -24.60
N PRO A 714 -57.43 17.63 -23.36
CA PRO A 714 -56.82 17.41 -22.04
C PRO A 714 -57.62 16.33 -21.22
N GLN A 715 -57.63 16.46 -19.88
CA GLN A 715 -58.66 15.96 -18.93
C GLN A 715 -58.58 14.44 -18.56
N GLU A 716 -58.82 13.97 -17.32
CA GLU A 716 -59.24 14.62 -16.07
C GLU A 716 -58.70 13.91 -14.78
N ARG A 717 -58.97 14.49 -13.60
CA ARG A 717 -58.79 13.97 -12.22
C ARG A 717 -60.17 14.06 -11.53
N PRO A 718 -60.56 13.22 -10.53
CA PRO A 718 -59.86 13.27 -9.23
C PRO A 718 -59.92 12.02 -8.31
N MET A 719 -58.92 11.89 -7.44
CA MET A 719 -59.01 12.01 -5.98
C MET A 719 -57.60 12.27 -5.42
#